data_AF-A0A812WJJ1-F1
#
_entry.id   AF-A0A812WJJ1-F1
#
_cell.length_a   1.000
_cell.length_b   1.000
_cell.length_c   1.000
_cell.angle_alpha   90.00
_cell.angle_beta   90.00
_cell.angle_gamma   90.00
#
_symmetry.space_group_name_H-M   'P 1'
#
loop_
_entity.id
_entity.type
_entity.pdbx_description
1 polymer ?
#
loop_
_entity_poly.entity_id
_entity_poly.type
_entity_poly.pdbx_seq_one_letter_code
_entity_poly.pdbx_strand_id
1 'polypeptide(L)'
;MGSASSAPVWGIDISQSTPVTCNRWWAGLALGGKLYGVPCNAEHLLIFDITSKTEPLRLVDTRRIATGPGKWRSAVAIGGKLYGVPDRAEALLVYDFNSGKASGVDTRKLSRGALKWQSTVVMAGKVYGVPHHASKLLVYDPKEESVSGIDTTHIATGNSKWLAGLGLGGKVFGVPCNSDVILMFDPLSKRCTGVPQYFATGPFKWLCAVAVAGIMYAVPCHAECILIFDPATNRLRGIDTTAIATGPGKWVSAVVCAGKLYGIPDHAASVLVFDLASEAVTGIRIEGVSDVKGKWQAATVMGGKIYAIPYNAQAILIVDPAMGTATSVDVTSLESGSGKWGFAAAIGGKLCGLPWDASNILLHEPGEEVRAAQETSPKEQVRKDVESLPEEPEMQKAQEEEEPRFSGTPDISLELGESLMQDFVASWLSEWVYFVDPVKPSAVPLLKVGGEPVKFQVLSVMDDPMQGSPARLAIVTAALPKTQAVLYLIFKGSSFMNDFVANASVGPDYTPFDAAFGDRTTFIHHGAHHAIAQLRVQQWSLLQEQLERCETEGVQRLIVAGHSLGGQYALAFMLQVFLDNAKGAPVHPLLREARSVAFGAPMCYGAAEGFDVRKDLADFIQQRTVVYVNAGDPAPRLWSEMDLQEFMRYAVSWLQQKVSSFSMRILDYAAGGLAQKAQEVLKRPDIEKHLLRPGACYVHLSQIRVLAKDFFLWRPLSYARMNIEDHSLSKGYIPALCAAFDPVAAGGLWDENGQMLVDEAGHGLL
;
A
#
# COMPACT_ATOMS: atom_id res chain seq x y z
N MET A 1 5.01 29.64 -33.04
CA MET A 1 3.85 29.63 -32.12
C MET A 1 3.06 28.36 -32.40
N GLY A 2 3.36 27.28 -31.68
CA GLY A 2 2.58 26.04 -31.74
C GLY A 2 1.60 26.03 -30.58
N SER A 3 0.31 25.86 -30.87
CA SER A 3 -0.75 25.78 -29.88
C SER A 3 -0.55 24.56 -28.98
N ALA A 4 -0.25 24.79 -27.70
CA ALA A 4 -0.36 23.77 -26.68
C ALA A 4 -1.82 23.30 -26.65
N SER A 5 -2.04 22.00 -26.88
CA SER A 5 -3.30 21.34 -26.53
C SER A 5 -3.53 21.56 -25.03
N SER A 6 -4.40 22.52 -24.69
CA SER A 6 -4.74 22.80 -23.30
C SER A 6 -5.54 21.63 -22.75
N ALA A 7 -4.95 20.87 -21.83
CA ALA A 7 -5.64 19.82 -21.09
C ALA A 7 -6.97 20.35 -20.52
N PRO A 8 -8.10 19.64 -20.70
CA PRO A 8 -9.42 20.18 -20.37
C PRO A 8 -9.59 20.36 -18.86
N VAL A 9 -10.19 21.50 -18.49
CA VAL A 9 -10.65 21.81 -17.14
C VAL A 9 -12.10 22.27 -17.22
N TRP A 10 -12.97 21.73 -16.35
CA TRP A 10 -14.38 22.07 -16.32
C TRP A 10 -14.95 21.92 -14.91
N GLY A 11 -16.16 22.45 -14.68
CA GLY A 11 -16.85 22.38 -13.40
C GLY A 11 -18.19 21.67 -13.52
N ILE A 12 -18.56 20.90 -12.49
CA ILE A 12 -19.94 20.44 -12.30
C ILE A 12 -20.63 21.44 -11.38
N ASP A 13 -21.59 22.20 -11.91
CA ASP A 13 -22.34 23.22 -11.16
C ASP A 13 -23.16 22.58 -10.03
N ILE A 14 -23.07 23.17 -8.84
CA ILE A 14 -23.78 22.78 -7.62
C ILE A 14 -24.60 23.94 -7.02
N SER A 15 -24.64 25.09 -7.71
CA SER A 15 -25.26 26.33 -7.22
C SER A 15 -26.74 26.16 -6.87
N GLN A 16 -27.46 25.33 -7.62
CA GLN A 16 -28.88 25.04 -7.38
C GLN A 16 -29.10 23.95 -6.33
N SER A 17 -28.04 23.27 -5.89
CA SER A 17 -28.15 22.08 -5.06
C SER A 17 -28.14 22.38 -3.56
N THR A 18 -27.68 23.56 -3.12
CA THR A 18 -27.62 23.91 -1.69
C THR A 18 -27.93 25.38 -1.39
N PRO A 19 -28.72 25.70 -0.36
CA PRO A 19 -28.97 27.08 0.06
C PRO A 19 -27.76 27.78 0.71
N VAL A 20 -26.75 27.02 1.14
CA VAL A 20 -25.51 27.56 1.72
C VAL A 20 -24.50 27.79 0.60
N THR A 21 -24.05 29.04 0.44
CA THR A 21 -23.22 29.44 -0.71
C THR A 21 -21.71 29.44 -0.43
N CYS A 22 -21.28 29.24 0.82
CA CYS A 22 -19.86 29.25 1.20
C CYS A 22 -19.53 28.22 2.29
N ASN A 23 -18.26 27.88 2.41
CA ASN A 23 -17.67 27.00 3.40
C ASN A 23 -18.35 25.61 3.48
N ARG A 24 -18.76 25.07 2.33
CA ARG A 24 -19.67 23.92 2.24
C ARG A 24 -19.00 22.61 2.66
N TRP A 25 -17.98 22.15 1.92
CA TRP A 25 -17.29 20.87 2.15
C TRP A 25 -15.78 21.10 2.19
N TRP A 26 -15.19 21.00 3.39
CA TRP A 26 -13.73 21.19 3.60
C TRP A 26 -12.95 19.92 3.31
N ALA A 27 -13.53 18.79 3.67
CA ALA A 27 -12.88 17.50 3.62
C ALA A 27 -13.81 16.46 2.99
N GLY A 28 -13.21 15.41 2.47
CA GLY A 28 -13.93 14.35 1.80
C GLY A 28 -13.15 13.06 1.73
N LEU A 29 -13.72 12.13 0.97
CA LEU A 29 -13.16 10.82 0.69
C LEU A 29 -13.43 10.49 -0.78
N ALA A 30 -12.45 9.91 -1.46
CA ALA A 30 -12.67 9.25 -2.74
C ALA A 30 -12.72 7.74 -2.54
N LEU A 31 -13.78 7.08 -3.02
CA LEU A 31 -13.95 5.63 -2.90
C LEU A 31 -14.86 5.10 -4.02
N GLY A 32 -14.41 4.06 -4.71
CA GLY A 32 -15.23 3.35 -5.70
C GLY A 32 -15.74 4.24 -6.84
N GLY A 33 -14.89 5.13 -7.38
CA GLY A 33 -15.27 6.06 -8.45
C GLY A 33 -16.12 7.26 -7.98
N LYS A 34 -16.35 7.40 -6.67
CA LYS A 34 -17.17 8.48 -6.10
C LYS A 34 -16.34 9.40 -5.22
N LEU A 35 -16.70 10.67 -5.22
CA LEU A 35 -16.21 11.70 -4.32
C LEU A 35 -17.30 12.03 -3.29
N TYR A 36 -16.97 11.88 -2.01
CA TYR A 36 -17.84 12.19 -0.89
C TYR A 36 -17.36 13.48 -0.21
N GLY A 37 -18.19 14.51 -0.18
CA GLY A 37 -17.92 15.75 0.55
C GLY A 37 -18.63 15.77 1.89
N VAL A 38 -17.87 15.79 2.99
CA VAL A 38 -18.43 15.80 4.35
C VAL A 38 -18.89 17.20 4.74
N PRO A 39 -20.13 17.38 5.23
CA PRO A 39 -20.70 18.72 5.39
C PRO A 39 -20.00 19.51 6.50
N CYS A 40 -19.36 20.62 6.15
CA CYS A 40 -18.85 21.55 7.14
C CYS A 40 -19.93 22.58 7.48
N ASN A 41 -20.28 23.46 6.53
CA ASN A 41 -21.44 24.36 6.66
C ASN A 41 -22.60 23.94 5.77
N ALA A 42 -22.38 23.02 4.83
CA ALA A 42 -23.47 22.47 4.02
C ALA A 42 -24.45 21.66 4.88
N GLU A 43 -25.73 21.63 4.48
CA GLU A 43 -26.73 20.79 5.14
C GLU A 43 -26.78 19.34 4.63
N HIS A 44 -26.03 19.06 3.57
CA HIS A 44 -26.04 17.76 2.90
C HIS A 44 -24.64 17.19 2.75
N LEU A 45 -24.53 15.86 2.89
CA LEU A 45 -23.38 15.11 2.41
C LEU A 45 -23.43 15.13 0.87
N LEU A 46 -22.33 15.55 0.24
CA LEU A 46 -22.20 15.55 -1.22
C LEU A 46 -21.69 14.18 -1.68
N ILE A 47 -22.30 13.63 -2.71
CA ILE A 47 -21.83 12.43 -3.40
C ILE A 47 -21.77 12.77 -4.89
N PHE A 48 -20.57 12.75 -5.44
CA PHE A 48 -20.35 12.90 -6.87
C PHE A 48 -19.82 11.58 -7.44
N ASP A 49 -20.54 11.01 -8.41
CA ASP A 49 -20.18 9.79 -9.10
C ASP A 49 -19.63 10.10 -10.49
N ILE A 50 -18.32 9.90 -10.68
CA ILE A 50 -17.65 10.22 -11.94
C ILE A 50 -18.06 9.25 -13.07
N THR A 51 -18.59 8.09 -12.72
CA THR A 51 -18.97 7.05 -13.68
C THR A 51 -20.39 7.25 -14.20
N SER A 52 -21.21 8.01 -13.47
CA SER A 52 -22.60 8.26 -13.81
C SER A 52 -22.70 9.38 -14.86
N LYS A 53 -23.24 9.04 -16.03
CA LYS A 53 -23.46 10.01 -17.13
C LYS A 53 -24.78 10.78 -17.01
N THR A 54 -25.75 10.26 -16.25
CA THR A 54 -27.11 10.79 -16.19
C THR A 54 -27.39 11.55 -14.89
N GLU A 55 -26.94 11.02 -13.76
CA GLU A 55 -27.13 11.62 -12.44
C GLU A 55 -25.82 11.55 -11.66
N PRO A 56 -24.86 12.44 -11.98
CA PRO A 56 -23.54 12.42 -11.34
C PRO A 56 -23.57 12.97 -9.92
N LEU A 57 -24.64 13.67 -9.50
CA LEU A 57 -24.72 14.34 -8.20
C LEU A 57 -25.86 13.79 -7.36
N ARG A 58 -25.54 13.44 -6.11
CA ARG A 58 -26.52 13.07 -5.08
C ARG A 58 -26.21 13.81 -3.78
N LEU A 59 -27.27 14.32 -3.14
CA LEU A 59 -27.20 14.95 -1.83
C LEU A 59 -27.94 14.13 -0.79
N VAL A 60 -27.36 13.99 0.40
CA VAL A 60 -27.98 13.29 1.53
C VAL A 60 -28.17 14.26 2.68
N ASP A 61 -29.41 14.50 3.09
CA ASP A 61 -29.76 15.44 4.16
C ASP A 61 -29.20 14.99 5.52
N THR A 62 -28.47 15.89 6.18
CA THR A 62 -27.84 15.64 7.49
C THR A 62 -28.41 16.52 8.61
N ARG A 63 -29.43 17.35 8.34
CA ARG A 63 -30.01 18.30 9.31
C ARG A 63 -30.57 17.64 10.56
N ARG A 64 -31.05 16.41 10.44
CA ARG A 64 -31.52 15.61 11.59
C ARG A 64 -30.39 15.21 12.54
N ILE A 65 -29.14 15.25 12.08
CA ILE A 65 -27.96 14.90 12.87
C ILE A 65 -27.33 16.16 13.46
N ALA A 66 -27.05 17.16 12.62
CA ALA A 66 -26.54 18.45 13.06
C ALA A 66 -26.85 19.55 12.03
N THR A 67 -27.07 20.76 12.53
CA THR A 67 -27.26 22.00 11.75
C THR A 67 -26.22 23.05 12.15
N GLY A 68 -26.11 24.12 11.36
CA GLY A 68 -25.19 25.22 11.63
C GLY A 68 -23.77 24.99 11.08
N PRO A 69 -22.84 25.92 11.37
CA PRO A 69 -21.52 25.92 10.75
C PRO A 69 -20.53 24.98 11.45
N GLY A 70 -19.51 24.54 10.71
CA GLY A 70 -18.34 23.82 11.23
C GLY A 70 -18.66 22.43 11.75
N LYS A 71 -19.60 21.71 11.14
CA LYS A 71 -20.13 20.45 11.68
C LYS A 71 -19.07 19.35 11.73
N TRP A 72 -18.54 18.96 10.58
CA TRP A 72 -17.58 17.88 10.44
C TRP A 72 -16.37 18.31 9.61
N ARG A 73 -15.17 17.81 9.95
CA ARG A 73 -13.88 18.31 9.41
C ARG A 73 -12.98 17.30 8.72
N SER A 74 -13.23 16.02 8.93
CA SER A 74 -12.45 14.94 8.33
C SER A 74 -13.33 13.70 8.20
N ALA A 75 -12.99 12.84 7.24
CA ALA A 75 -13.77 11.68 6.86
C ALA A 75 -12.87 10.47 6.68
N VAL A 76 -13.37 9.31 7.10
CA VAL A 76 -12.77 7.99 6.80
C VAL A 76 -13.87 7.02 6.41
N ALA A 77 -13.51 5.93 5.74
CA ALA A 77 -14.41 4.82 5.51
C ALA A 77 -13.87 3.53 6.10
N ILE A 78 -14.76 2.73 6.68
CA ILE A 78 -14.51 1.36 7.10
C ILE A 78 -15.83 0.57 7.12
N GLY A 79 -15.78 -0.71 6.77
CA GLY A 79 -16.94 -1.61 6.91
C GLY A 79 -18.18 -1.17 6.12
N GLY A 80 -18.00 -0.61 4.92
CA GLY A 80 -19.11 -0.14 4.09
C GLY A 80 -19.79 1.13 4.58
N LYS A 81 -19.17 1.87 5.52
CA LYS A 81 -19.68 3.13 6.05
C LYS A 81 -18.62 4.23 6.00
N LEU A 82 -19.05 5.47 5.83
CA LEU A 82 -18.27 6.69 6.00
C LEU A 82 -18.52 7.27 7.39
N TYR A 83 -17.45 7.77 8.02
CA TYR A 83 -17.48 8.40 9.32
C TYR A 83 -16.89 9.80 9.25
N GLY A 84 -17.70 10.83 9.57
CA GLY A 84 -17.28 12.22 9.64
C GLY A 84 -17.04 12.66 11.07
N VAL A 85 -15.82 13.07 11.42
CA VAL A 85 -15.50 13.47 12.81
C VAL A 85 -16.08 14.84 13.15
N PRO A 86 -16.70 14.99 14.33
CA PRO A 86 -17.32 16.24 14.70
C PRO A 86 -16.29 17.31 15.08
N ASP A 87 -16.43 18.49 14.48
CA ASP A 87 -15.76 19.72 14.92
C ASP A 87 -16.68 20.45 15.91
N ARG A 88 -17.73 21.10 15.41
CA ARG A 88 -18.78 21.75 16.22
C ARG A 88 -20.02 20.88 16.38
N ALA A 89 -20.24 19.92 15.48
CA ALA A 89 -21.36 19.00 15.60
C ALA A 89 -21.26 18.23 16.92
N GLU A 90 -22.40 17.92 17.53
CA GLU A 90 -22.42 17.13 18.76
C GLU A 90 -22.47 15.62 18.49
N ALA A 91 -22.46 15.21 17.23
CA ALA A 91 -22.47 13.82 16.81
C ALA A 91 -21.41 13.52 15.75
N LEU A 92 -20.81 12.33 15.81
CA LEU A 92 -20.09 11.71 14.68
C LEU A 92 -21.10 11.43 13.56
N LEU A 93 -20.79 11.84 12.34
CA LEU A 93 -21.60 11.49 11.17
C LEU A 93 -21.29 10.05 10.78
N VAL A 94 -22.32 9.24 10.55
CA VAL A 94 -22.23 7.91 9.95
C VAL A 94 -23.05 7.92 8.67
N TYR A 95 -22.47 7.50 7.56
CA TYR A 95 -23.18 7.30 6.30
C TYR A 95 -22.96 5.88 5.81
N ASP A 96 -24.04 5.14 5.59
CA ASP A 96 -23.99 3.75 5.15
C ASP A 96 -24.11 3.70 3.62
N PHE A 97 -23.08 3.16 2.94
CA PHE A 97 -23.01 3.17 1.48
C PHE A 97 -24.09 2.29 0.84
N ASN A 98 -24.52 1.22 1.52
CA ASN A 98 -25.45 0.23 0.99
C ASN A 98 -26.90 0.74 1.05
N SER A 99 -27.31 1.21 2.23
CA SER A 99 -28.65 1.75 2.45
C SER A 99 -28.79 3.20 1.98
N GLY A 100 -27.67 3.91 1.82
CA GLY A 100 -27.63 5.31 1.45
C GLY A 100 -28.21 6.25 2.52
N LYS A 101 -28.24 5.83 3.79
CA LYS A 101 -28.78 6.58 4.92
C LYS A 101 -27.66 7.18 5.78
N ALA A 102 -27.91 8.39 6.28
CA ALA A 102 -27.05 9.04 7.26
C ALA A 102 -27.65 8.95 8.68
N SER A 103 -26.81 8.73 9.68
CA SER A 103 -27.14 8.73 11.10
C SER A 103 -26.03 9.41 11.93
N GLY A 104 -26.30 9.62 13.22
CA GLY A 104 -25.39 10.30 14.14
C GLY A 104 -25.12 9.50 15.39
N VAL A 105 -23.89 9.55 15.89
CA VAL A 105 -23.49 9.00 17.20
C VAL A 105 -23.12 10.13 18.14
N ASP A 106 -23.82 10.26 19.26
CA ASP A 106 -23.63 11.38 20.22
C ASP A 106 -22.24 11.37 20.86
N THR A 107 -21.52 12.49 20.77
CA THR A 107 -20.16 12.67 21.30
C THR A 107 -20.08 13.65 22.48
N ARG A 108 -21.21 14.20 22.96
CA ARG A 108 -21.26 15.25 24.00
C ARG A 108 -20.62 14.85 25.33
N LYS A 109 -20.58 13.55 25.63
CA LYS A 109 -19.92 13.01 26.83
C LYS A 109 -18.39 13.08 26.76
N LEU A 110 -17.82 13.20 25.55
CA LEU A 110 -16.37 13.25 25.35
C LEU A 110 -15.85 14.68 25.32
N SER A 111 -16.50 15.55 24.54
CA SER A 111 -16.15 16.97 24.43
C SER A 111 -17.32 17.77 23.84
N ARG A 112 -17.39 19.06 24.18
CA ARG A 112 -18.37 20.03 23.66
C ARG A 112 -17.65 21.25 23.08
N GLY A 113 -18.36 22.06 22.32
CA GLY A 113 -17.83 23.29 21.73
C GLY A 113 -17.15 23.07 20.38
N ALA A 114 -16.41 24.07 19.92
CA ALA A 114 -15.80 24.09 18.60
C ALA A 114 -14.40 23.47 18.58
N LEU A 115 -13.97 23.09 17.38
CA LEU A 115 -12.64 22.62 17.00
C LEU A 115 -12.20 21.39 17.80
N LYS A 116 -13.14 20.52 18.20
CA LYS A 116 -12.89 19.36 19.06
C LYS A 116 -11.87 18.41 18.44
N TRP A 117 -12.19 17.89 17.27
CA TRP A 117 -11.38 16.96 16.50
C TRP A 117 -11.32 17.42 15.04
N GLN A 118 -10.13 17.48 14.46
CA GLN A 118 -9.90 18.02 13.11
C GLN A 118 -9.44 16.96 12.11
N SER A 119 -9.02 15.79 12.58
CA SER A 119 -8.58 14.68 11.72
C SER A 119 -9.12 13.34 12.22
N THR A 120 -9.47 12.47 11.28
CA THR A 120 -9.80 11.06 11.53
C THR A 120 -8.67 10.14 11.15
N VAL A 121 -8.46 9.09 11.95
CA VAL A 121 -7.59 7.96 11.63
C VAL A 121 -8.40 6.68 11.76
N VAL A 122 -8.30 5.78 10.78
CA VAL A 122 -8.78 4.40 10.92
C VAL A 122 -7.60 3.54 11.37
N MET A 123 -7.81 2.83 12.47
CA MET A 123 -6.85 1.86 12.96
C MET A 123 -7.62 0.76 13.66
N ALA A 124 -7.23 -0.48 13.46
CA ALA A 124 -7.78 -1.60 14.21
C ALA A 124 -9.30 -1.79 14.14
N GLY A 125 -9.91 -1.57 12.97
CA GLY A 125 -11.37 -1.65 12.85
C GLY A 125 -12.12 -0.46 13.43
N LYS A 126 -11.43 0.53 14.02
CA LYS A 126 -12.03 1.65 14.76
C LYS A 126 -11.70 2.99 14.14
N VAL A 127 -12.54 3.98 14.45
CA VAL A 127 -12.38 5.37 14.02
C VAL A 127 -11.88 6.19 15.20
N TYR A 128 -10.76 6.90 14.99
CA TYR A 128 -10.15 7.77 15.98
C TYR A 128 -10.26 9.23 15.55
N GLY A 129 -10.76 10.09 16.44
CA GLY A 129 -10.71 11.53 16.28
C GLY A 129 -9.56 12.13 17.07
N VAL A 130 -8.54 12.68 16.40
CA VAL A 130 -7.36 13.27 17.06
C VAL A 130 -7.74 14.58 17.76
N PRO A 131 -7.43 14.75 19.06
CA PRO A 131 -7.92 15.87 19.86
C PRO A 131 -7.23 17.19 19.51
N HIS A 132 -7.92 18.07 18.79
CA HIS A 132 -7.38 19.38 18.45
C HIS A 132 -7.57 20.36 19.61
N HIS A 133 -8.83 20.66 19.98
CA HIS A 133 -9.19 21.39 21.20
C HIS A 133 -9.73 20.47 22.29
N ALA A 134 -10.25 19.29 21.93
CA ALA A 134 -10.76 18.33 22.88
C ALA A 134 -9.66 17.88 23.88
N SER A 135 -10.07 17.48 25.09
CA SER A 135 -9.19 16.85 26.09
C SER A 135 -9.04 15.35 25.88
N LYS A 136 -9.83 14.75 24.98
CA LYS A 136 -9.88 13.30 24.77
C LYS A 136 -9.70 12.92 23.31
N LEU A 137 -8.89 11.91 23.06
CA LEU A 137 -8.89 11.16 21.79
C LEU A 137 -10.24 10.45 21.67
N LEU A 138 -11.01 10.75 20.62
CA LEU A 138 -12.27 10.06 20.36
C LEU A 138 -11.95 8.67 19.81
N VAL A 139 -12.66 7.65 20.32
CA VAL A 139 -12.63 6.28 19.79
C VAL A 139 -14.07 5.86 19.51
N TYR A 140 -14.37 5.57 18.26
CA TYR A 140 -15.62 4.96 17.85
C TYR A 140 -15.36 3.55 17.34
N ASP A 141 -16.12 2.60 17.87
CA ASP A 141 -16.09 1.20 17.47
C ASP A 141 -17.33 0.90 16.60
N PRO A 142 -17.16 0.75 15.27
CA PRO A 142 -18.25 0.38 14.38
C PRO A 142 -18.94 -0.94 14.70
N LYS A 143 -18.22 -1.92 15.26
CA LYS A 143 -18.75 -3.26 15.54
C LYS A 143 -19.69 -3.23 16.73
N GLU A 144 -19.26 -2.54 17.79
CA GLU A 144 -20.02 -2.38 19.04
C GLU A 144 -20.98 -1.18 19.02
N GLU A 145 -20.98 -0.41 17.93
CA GLU A 145 -21.67 0.89 17.78
C GLU A 145 -21.48 1.82 18.99
N SER A 146 -20.28 1.80 19.58
CA SER A 146 -19.98 2.46 20.84
C SER A 146 -18.96 3.57 20.68
N VAL A 147 -19.11 4.61 21.49
CA VAL A 147 -18.20 5.76 21.51
C VAL A 147 -17.56 5.90 22.89
N SER A 148 -16.25 6.06 22.91
CA SER A 148 -15.45 6.25 24.13
C SER A 148 -14.37 7.30 23.88
N GLY A 149 -13.74 7.78 24.95
CA GLY A 149 -12.67 8.77 24.82
C GLY A 149 -11.57 8.51 25.82
N ILE A 150 -10.34 8.65 25.35
CA ILE A 150 -9.13 8.45 26.14
C ILE A 150 -8.58 9.83 26.50
N ASP A 151 -8.35 10.07 27.78
CA ASP A 151 -7.80 11.34 28.24
C ASP A 151 -6.38 11.55 27.71
N THR A 152 -6.11 12.75 27.20
CA THR A 152 -4.80 13.15 26.67
C THR A 152 -4.21 14.35 27.40
N THR A 153 -4.83 14.78 28.51
CA THR A 153 -4.41 15.99 29.23
C THR A 153 -3.06 15.84 29.93
N HIS A 154 -2.66 14.61 30.26
CA HIS A 154 -1.33 14.28 30.77
C HIS A 154 -0.23 14.31 29.69
N ILE A 155 -0.62 14.37 28.40
CA ILE A 155 0.33 14.53 27.28
C ILE A 155 0.49 16.00 26.93
N ALA A 156 -0.61 16.70 26.69
CA ALA A 156 -0.61 18.15 26.49
C ALA A 156 -1.98 18.76 26.80
N THR A 157 -1.96 20.00 27.30
CA THR A 157 -3.15 20.82 27.57
C THR A 157 -3.25 22.00 26.60
N GLY A 158 -4.37 22.71 26.62
CA GLY A 158 -4.60 23.88 25.76
C GLY A 158 -5.24 23.54 24.41
N ASN A 159 -5.28 24.56 23.55
CA ASN A 159 -5.96 24.55 22.26
C ASN A 159 -5.00 24.29 21.10
N SER A 160 -5.54 23.74 20.02
CA SER A 160 -4.83 23.44 18.78
C SER A 160 -3.60 22.55 18.95
N LYS A 161 -3.67 21.58 19.87
CA LYS A 161 -2.55 20.71 20.24
C LYS A 161 -2.05 19.91 19.05
N TRP A 162 -2.96 19.16 18.43
CA TRP A 162 -2.69 18.28 17.30
C TRP A 162 -3.72 18.54 16.20
N LEU A 163 -3.29 18.80 14.96
CA LEU A 163 -4.21 19.08 13.85
C LEU A 163 -4.42 17.86 12.96
N ALA A 164 -3.32 17.29 12.46
CA ALA A 164 -3.36 16.08 11.65
C ALA A 164 -3.17 14.82 12.51
N GLY A 165 -3.70 13.74 11.98
CA GLY A 165 -3.56 12.40 12.53
C GLY A 165 -3.14 11.42 11.47
N LEU A 166 -2.33 10.44 11.85
CA LEU A 166 -1.99 9.32 10.97
C LEU A 166 -1.92 8.00 11.75
N GLY A 167 -2.19 6.92 11.03
CA GLY A 167 -1.86 5.58 11.46
C GLY A 167 -0.41 5.26 11.08
N LEU A 168 0.38 4.76 12.01
CA LEU A 168 1.77 4.37 11.77
C LEU A 168 2.19 3.27 12.75
N GLY A 169 2.81 2.19 12.26
CA GLY A 169 3.30 1.12 13.14
C GLY A 169 2.24 0.54 14.08
N GLY A 170 0.97 0.49 13.65
CA GLY A 170 -0.15 -0.01 14.45
C GLY A 170 -0.62 0.94 15.54
N LYS A 171 -0.15 2.19 15.54
CA LYS A 171 -0.49 3.23 16.51
C LYS A 171 -1.13 4.43 15.82
N VAL A 172 -1.88 5.21 16.59
CA VAL A 172 -2.48 6.47 16.13
C VAL A 172 -1.62 7.61 16.63
N PHE A 173 -1.19 8.47 15.72
CA PHE A 173 -0.38 9.63 16.04
C PHE A 173 -1.15 10.94 15.84
N GLY A 174 -0.89 11.92 16.72
CA GLY A 174 -1.30 13.30 16.55
C GLY A 174 -0.09 14.18 16.26
N VAL A 175 -0.10 14.85 15.10
CA VAL A 175 0.98 15.72 14.63
C VAL A 175 0.97 17.02 15.44
N PRO A 176 2.09 17.43 16.06
CA PRO A 176 2.14 18.62 16.92
C PRO A 176 1.90 19.90 16.12
N CYS A 177 0.76 20.56 16.35
CA CYS A 177 0.44 21.85 15.74
C CYS A 177 0.91 22.99 16.65
N ASN A 178 0.26 23.18 17.81
CA ASN A 178 0.73 24.06 18.87
C ASN A 178 1.38 23.29 20.04
N SER A 179 1.18 21.98 20.11
CA SER A 179 1.82 21.12 21.12
C SER A 179 3.32 21.00 20.86
N ASP A 180 4.14 20.91 21.92
CA ASP A 180 5.55 20.51 21.83
C ASP A 180 5.75 18.99 21.92
N VAL A 181 4.65 18.23 21.88
CA VAL A 181 4.65 16.78 22.07
C VAL A 181 3.85 16.13 20.95
N ILE A 182 4.40 15.12 20.29
CA ILE A 182 3.65 14.23 19.40
C ILE A 182 2.78 13.33 20.26
N LEU A 183 1.47 13.27 20.00
CA LEU A 183 0.59 12.30 20.66
C LEU A 183 0.80 10.93 20.02
N MET A 184 0.98 9.89 20.83
CA MET A 184 1.03 8.49 20.39
C MET A 184 0.02 7.68 21.19
N PHE A 185 -0.93 7.05 20.50
CA PHE A 185 -1.90 6.13 21.09
C PHE A 185 -1.68 4.72 20.56
N ASP A 186 -1.55 3.77 21.48
CA ASP A 186 -1.44 2.35 21.16
C ASP A 186 -2.80 1.65 21.38
N PRO A 187 -3.47 1.17 20.30
CA PRO A 187 -4.75 0.48 20.40
C PRO A 187 -4.72 -0.82 21.21
N LEU A 188 -3.58 -1.53 21.24
CA LEU A 188 -3.44 -2.80 21.95
C LEU A 188 -3.40 -2.58 23.46
N SER A 189 -2.54 -1.65 23.91
CA SER A 189 -2.43 -1.34 25.35
C SER A 189 -3.48 -0.33 25.84
N LYS A 190 -4.19 0.33 24.91
CA LYS A 190 -5.14 1.42 25.15
C LYS A 190 -4.52 2.60 25.90
N ARG A 191 -3.22 2.86 25.72
CA ARG A 191 -2.49 3.95 26.40
C ARG A 191 -2.08 5.06 25.44
N CYS A 192 -2.18 6.29 25.93
CA CYS A 192 -1.57 7.46 25.31
C CYS A 192 -0.21 7.77 25.94
N THR A 193 0.78 8.01 25.09
CA THR A 193 2.14 8.44 25.42
C THR A 193 2.49 9.66 24.57
N GLY A 194 3.57 10.36 24.94
CA GLY A 194 4.00 11.58 24.28
C GLY A 194 5.46 11.51 23.89
N VAL A 195 5.79 12.00 22.70
CA VAL A 195 7.18 12.17 22.25
C VAL A 195 7.48 13.66 22.17
N PRO A 196 8.24 14.24 23.11
CA PRO A 196 8.53 15.66 23.12
C PRO A 196 9.51 16.03 22.00
N GLN A 197 9.26 17.17 21.35
CA GLN A 197 10.14 17.79 20.36
C GLN A 197 10.72 19.10 20.93
N TYR A 198 11.99 19.38 20.63
CA TYR A 198 12.71 20.52 21.23
C TYR A 198 13.32 21.50 20.20
N PHE A 199 13.11 21.26 18.91
CA PHE A 199 13.78 22.01 17.84
C PHE A 199 12.87 23.00 17.10
N ALA A 200 11.58 23.04 17.42
CA ALA A 200 10.68 24.08 16.93
C ALA A 200 9.79 24.62 18.06
N THR A 201 9.49 25.91 18.02
CA THR A 201 8.64 26.59 18.99
C THR A 201 7.54 27.38 18.28
N GLY A 202 6.55 27.83 19.04
CA GLY A 202 5.45 28.63 18.50
C GLY A 202 4.28 27.81 17.94
N PRO A 203 3.25 28.50 17.43
CA PRO A 203 2.01 27.87 16.96
C PRO A 203 2.10 27.40 15.51
N PHE A 204 1.16 26.54 15.10
CA PHE A 204 0.97 26.07 13.71
C PHE A 204 2.23 25.49 13.06
N LYS A 205 3.07 24.80 13.86
CA LYS A 205 4.38 24.29 13.42
C LYS A 205 4.24 23.36 12.24
N TRP A 206 3.44 22.31 12.40
CA TRP A 206 3.15 21.31 11.37
C TRP A 206 1.65 21.06 11.31
N LEU A 207 1.06 21.18 10.12
CA LEU A 207 -0.38 21.05 9.91
C LEU A 207 -0.78 19.71 9.28
N CYS A 208 0.16 19.02 8.65
CA CYS A 208 -0.02 17.72 8.05
C CYS A 208 1.25 16.86 8.23
N ALA A 209 1.08 15.55 8.08
CA ALA A 209 2.19 14.62 7.99
C ALA A 209 1.81 13.44 7.10
N VAL A 210 2.82 12.77 6.57
CA VAL A 210 2.71 11.53 5.81
C VAL A 210 3.53 10.44 6.47
N ALA A 211 3.07 9.20 6.33
CA ALA A 211 3.83 8.01 6.69
C ALA A 211 4.54 7.47 5.45
N VAL A 212 5.85 7.23 5.54
CA VAL A 212 6.61 6.54 4.49
C VAL A 212 7.53 5.52 5.13
N ALA A 213 7.42 4.26 4.72
CA ALA A 213 8.27 3.16 5.20
C ALA A 213 8.36 3.09 6.74
N GLY A 214 7.24 3.26 7.44
CA GLY A 214 7.21 3.23 8.91
C GLY A 214 7.65 4.52 9.61
N ILE A 215 8.06 5.55 8.87
CA ILE A 215 8.54 6.83 9.41
C ILE A 215 7.52 7.93 9.13
N MET A 216 7.31 8.82 10.10
CA MET A 216 6.48 10.02 9.97
C MET A 216 7.31 11.19 9.45
N TYR A 217 6.77 11.91 8.47
CA TYR A 217 7.34 13.16 7.95
C TYR A 217 6.28 14.26 7.96
N ALA A 218 6.52 15.35 8.68
CA ALA A 218 5.62 16.48 8.75
C ALA A 218 6.27 17.72 8.11
N VAL A 219 5.62 18.29 7.09
CA VAL A 219 6.16 19.47 6.37
C VAL A 219 5.93 20.75 7.18
N PRO A 220 6.91 21.67 7.22
CA PRO A 220 6.82 22.86 8.05
C PRO A 220 5.78 23.86 7.52
N CYS A 221 4.84 24.25 8.38
CA CYS A 221 3.97 25.39 8.10
C CYS A 221 4.55 26.67 8.70
N HIS A 222 4.67 26.75 10.03
CA HIS A 222 5.35 27.84 10.73
C HIS A 222 6.73 27.43 11.27
N ALA A 223 6.98 26.13 11.41
CA ALA A 223 8.30 25.64 11.80
C ALA A 223 9.36 25.92 10.71
N GLU A 224 10.63 25.88 11.08
CA GLU A 224 11.75 26.04 10.15
C GLU A 224 12.23 24.71 9.54
N CYS A 225 11.70 23.58 10.02
CA CYS A 225 12.18 22.26 9.64
C CYS A 225 11.07 21.24 9.38
N ILE A 226 11.38 20.21 8.59
CA ILE A 226 10.59 18.98 8.49
C ILE A 226 10.77 18.22 9.81
N LEU A 227 9.68 17.81 10.44
CA LEU A 227 9.73 16.87 11.56
C LEU A 227 9.78 15.45 11.01
N ILE A 228 10.78 14.68 11.42
CA ILE A 228 10.95 13.27 11.07
C ILE A 228 10.93 12.45 12.35
N PHE A 229 10.00 11.50 12.44
CA PHE A 229 9.88 10.61 13.58
C PHE A 229 9.81 9.15 13.16
N ASP A 230 10.76 8.36 13.65
CA ASP A 230 10.78 6.90 13.51
C ASP A 230 10.28 6.26 14.83
N PRO A 231 9.08 5.68 14.84
CA PRO A 231 8.52 5.02 16.02
C PRO A 231 9.22 3.71 16.38
N ALA A 232 9.89 3.03 15.45
CA ALA A 232 10.59 1.76 15.73
C ALA A 232 11.83 2.00 16.58
N THR A 233 12.57 3.07 16.28
CA THR A 233 13.77 3.46 17.04
C THR A 233 13.50 4.56 18.08
N ASN A 234 12.27 5.09 18.11
CA ASN A 234 11.89 6.28 18.88
C ASN A 234 12.79 7.50 18.59
N ARG A 235 13.31 7.60 17.36
CA ARG A 235 14.22 8.67 16.95
C ARG A 235 13.43 9.82 16.34
N LEU A 236 13.64 11.02 16.88
CA LEU A 236 13.02 12.25 16.43
C LEU A 236 14.08 13.26 15.98
N ARG A 237 13.88 13.91 14.83
CA ARG A 237 14.78 14.96 14.32
C ARG A 237 14.04 16.00 13.49
N GLY A 238 14.65 17.19 13.38
CA GLY A 238 14.24 18.24 12.46
C GLY A 238 15.25 18.38 11.33
N ILE A 239 14.79 18.52 10.08
CA ILE A 239 15.63 18.86 8.92
C ILE A 239 15.31 20.27 8.46
N ASP A 240 16.31 21.15 8.45
CA ASP A 240 16.15 22.56 8.11
C ASP A 240 15.62 22.78 6.69
N THR A 241 14.73 23.76 6.53
CA THR A 241 14.11 24.14 5.25
C THR A 241 14.25 25.62 4.95
N THR A 242 15.00 26.37 5.75
CA THR A 242 15.09 27.84 5.65
C THR A 242 15.75 28.29 4.36
N ALA A 243 16.62 27.46 3.78
CA ALA A 243 17.20 27.68 2.46
C ALA A 243 16.16 27.73 1.33
N ILE A 244 14.97 27.14 1.53
CA ILE A 244 13.89 27.11 0.54
C ILE A 244 12.88 28.23 0.82
N ALA A 245 12.41 28.35 2.06
CA ALA A 245 11.55 29.44 2.48
C ALA A 245 11.59 29.68 4.00
N THR A 246 11.45 30.94 4.38
CA THR A 246 11.35 31.42 5.76
C THR A 246 10.00 32.04 6.05
N GLY A 247 9.68 32.25 7.32
CA GLY A 247 8.42 32.86 7.76
C GLY A 247 7.25 31.88 7.90
N PRO A 248 6.08 32.39 8.31
CA PRO A 248 4.90 31.57 8.60
C PRO A 248 4.11 31.20 7.34
N GLY A 249 3.36 30.09 7.42
CA GLY A 249 2.38 29.68 6.42
C GLY A 249 2.99 29.06 5.15
N LYS A 250 4.18 28.47 5.24
CA LYS A 250 4.95 28.05 4.06
C LYS A 250 4.27 26.94 3.27
N TRP A 251 4.13 25.77 3.89
CA TRP A 251 3.55 24.58 3.28
C TRP A 251 2.48 23.99 4.21
N VAL A 252 1.32 23.65 3.66
CA VAL A 252 0.14 23.21 4.45
C VAL A 252 -0.29 21.78 4.16
N SER A 253 0.13 21.24 3.02
CA SER A 253 -0.14 19.86 2.59
C SER A 253 1.15 19.18 2.15
N ALA A 254 1.18 17.85 2.23
CA ALA A 254 2.31 17.02 1.85
C ALA A 254 1.83 15.83 1.03
N VAL A 255 2.59 15.51 -0.02
CA VAL A 255 2.39 14.29 -0.82
C VAL A 255 3.73 13.62 -1.09
N VAL A 256 3.70 12.31 -1.31
CA VAL A 256 4.88 11.52 -1.63
C VAL A 256 4.75 11.03 -3.06
N CYS A 257 5.76 11.30 -3.87
CA CYS A 257 5.81 10.86 -5.26
C CYS A 257 7.26 10.58 -5.65
N ALA A 258 7.50 9.54 -6.44
CA ALA A 258 8.83 9.21 -6.97
C ALA A 258 9.97 9.20 -5.91
N GLY A 259 9.70 8.67 -4.70
CA GLY A 259 10.70 8.58 -3.63
C GLY A 259 11.02 9.91 -2.93
N LYS A 260 10.25 10.97 -3.17
CA LYS A 260 10.44 12.27 -2.55
C LYS A 260 9.15 12.76 -1.88
N LEU A 261 9.34 13.51 -0.80
CA LEU A 261 8.29 14.25 -0.10
C LEU A 261 8.17 15.64 -0.72
N TYR A 262 6.94 16.04 -1.05
CA TYR A 262 6.65 17.35 -1.61
C TYR A 262 5.76 18.15 -0.68
N GLY A 263 6.23 19.31 -0.21
CA GLY A 263 5.42 20.27 0.54
C GLY A 263 4.72 21.24 -0.40
N ILE A 264 3.39 21.25 -0.35
CA ILE A 264 2.54 22.08 -1.21
C ILE A 264 2.48 23.50 -0.66
N PRO A 265 2.83 24.52 -1.47
CA PRO A 265 2.97 25.88 -0.99
C PRO A 265 1.63 26.54 -0.69
N ASP A 266 1.57 27.22 0.44
CA ASP A 266 0.45 28.09 0.81
C ASP A 266 0.85 29.56 0.69
N HIS A 267 1.89 29.99 1.41
CA HIS A 267 2.55 31.29 1.24
C HIS A 267 3.91 31.19 0.53
N ALA A 268 4.58 30.04 0.59
CA ALA A 268 5.92 29.87 0.00
C ALA A 268 5.89 30.03 -1.53
N ALA A 269 6.95 30.59 -2.12
CA ALA A 269 7.08 30.76 -3.57
C ALA A 269 7.52 29.48 -4.31
N SER A 270 7.78 28.40 -3.57
CA SER A 270 8.33 27.16 -4.11
C SER A 270 7.71 25.95 -3.44
N VAL A 271 7.58 24.86 -4.19
CA VAL A 271 7.26 23.54 -3.65
C VAL A 271 8.50 23.05 -2.90
N LEU A 272 8.34 22.64 -1.64
CA LEU A 272 9.42 21.99 -0.89
C LEU A 272 9.63 20.59 -1.45
N VAL A 273 10.87 20.18 -1.67
CA VAL A 273 11.22 18.82 -2.07
C VAL A 273 12.22 18.26 -1.07
N PHE A 274 11.89 17.11 -0.48
CA PHE A 274 12.78 16.35 0.39
C PHE A 274 12.97 14.95 -0.18
N ASP A 275 14.20 14.64 -0.54
CA ASP A 275 14.56 13.33 -1.07
C ASP A 275 14.66 12.32 0.08
N LEU A 276 13.84 11.26 0.06
CA LEU A 276 13.74 10.34 1.19
C LEU A 276 14.97 9.45 1.35
N ALA A 277 15.79 9.29 0.31
CA ALA A 277 16.97 8.43 0.33
C ALA A 277 18.23 9.19 0.73
N SER A 278 18.45 10.36 0.14
CA SER A 278 19.63 11.20 0.37
C SER A 278 19.43 12.24 1.48
N GLU A 279 18.19 12.46 1.91
CA GLU A 279 17.78 13.52 2.84
C GLU A 279 18.04 14.94 2.30
N ALA A 280 18.27 15.09 1.00
CA ALA A 280 18.51 16.39 0.38
C ALA A 280 17.22 17.23 0.35
N VAL A 281 17.34 18.49 0.77
CA VAL A 281 16.27 19.49 0.70
C VAL A 281 16.50 20.40 -0.49
N THR A 282 15.53 20.46 -1.39
CA THR A 282 15.53 21.37 -2.56
C THR A 282 14.16 22.03 -2.73
N GLY A 283 14.02 22.91 -3.71
CA GLY A 283 12.77 23.59 -4.00
C GLY A 283 12.51 23.65 -5.51
N ILE A 284 11.25 23.46 -5.91
CA ILE A 284 10.81 23.70 -7.28
C ILE A 284 10.15 25.08 -7.30
N ARG A 285 10.79 26.03 -8.00
CA ARG A 285 10.26 27.37 -8.17
C ARG A 285 9.04 27.32 -9.08
N ILE A 286 8.00 28.07 -8.71
CA ILE A 286 6.79 28.19 -9.52
C ILE A 286 6.80 29.56 -10.19
N GLU A 287 6.75 29.58 -11.51
CA GLU A 287 6.75 30.82 -12.29
C GLU A 287 5.34 31.43 -12.36
N GLY A 288 5.26 32.76 -12.46
CA GLY A 288 3.98 33.46 -12.66
C GLY A 288 2.98 33.39 -11.49
N VAL A 289 3.42 32.98 -10.30
CA VAL A 289 2.56 32.88 -9.13
C VAL A 289 2.33 34.24 -8.50
N SER A 290 1.06 34.59 -8.25
CA SER A 290 0.71 35.79 -7.51
C SER A 290 1.12 35.68 -6.03
N ASP A 291 1.47 36.80 -5.41
CA ASP A 291 1.81 36.89 -3.97
C ASP A 291 0.59 36.72 -3.04
N VAL A 292 -0.50 36.13 -3.54
CA VAL A 292 -1.67 35.81 -2.73
C VAL A 292 -1.30 34.75 -1.69
N LYS A 293 -1.81 34.92 -0.48
CA LYS A 293 -1.70 33.96 0.61
C LYS A 293 -2.77 32.88 0.47
N GLY A 294 -2.54 31.68 0.97
CA GLY A 294 -3.53 30.61 0.88
C GLY A 294 -3.64 30.02 -0.53
N LYS A 295 -2.53 29.81 -1.24
CA LYS A 295 -2.56 29.49 -2.68
C LYS A 295 -3.23 28.16 -2.99
N TRP A 296 -2.69 27.08 -2.44
CA TRP A 296 -3.19 25.71 -2.64
C TRP A 296 -3.33 25.03 -1.28
N GLN A 297 -4.45 24.32 -1.06
CA GLN A 297 -4.75 23.69 0.23
C GLN A 297 -4.56 22.17 0.27
N ALA A 298 -4.79 21.50 -0.86
CA ALA A 298 -4.69 20.06 -0.96
C ALA A 298 -4.04 19.65 -2.28
N ALA A 299 -3.39 18.49 -2.30
CA ALA A 299 -2.85 17.91 -3.51
C ALA A 299 -3.05 16.41 -3.55
N THR A 300 -3.01 15.85 -4.76
CA THR A 300 -3.04 14.41 -5.02
C THR A 300 -1.99 14.06 -6.07
N VAL A 301 -1.58 12.80 -6.08
CA VAL A 301 -0.73 12.24 -7.13
C VAL A 301 -1.62 11.59 -8.18
N MET A 302 -1.32 11.81 -9.45
CA MET A 302 -2.02 11.22 -10.59
C MET A 302 -1.05 11.10 -11.77
N GLY A 303 -0.92 9.91 -12.36
CA GLY A 303 -0.03 9.70 -13.51
C GLY A 303 1.45 10.05 -13.24
N GLY A 304 1.92 9.87 -12.00
CA GLY A 304 3.29 10.23 -11.61
C GLY A 304 3.55 11.73 -11.41
N LYS A 305 2.54 12.58 -11.60
CA LYS A 305 2.60 14.03 -11.34
C LYS A 305 1.77 14.40 -10.11
N ILE A 306 2.07 15.56 -9.53
CA ILE A 306 1.36 16.09 -8.37
C ILE A 306 0.47 17.23 -8.83
N TYR A 307 -0.80 17.19 -8.42
CA TYR A 307 -1.79 18.20 -8.74
C TYR A 307 -2.30 18.83 -7.46
N ALA A 308 -2.06 20.13 -7.28
CA ALA A 308 -2.55 20.88 -6.13
C ALA A 308 -3.73 21.77 -6.51
N ILE A 309 -4.82 21.66 -5.74
CA ILE A 309 -6.08 22.34 -6.00
C ILE A 309 -6.03 23.80 -5.53
N PRO A 310 -6.44 24.78 -6.36
CA PRO A 310 -6.36 26.18 -6.00
C PRO A 310 -7.36 26.53 -4.90
N TYR A 311 -6.89 27.19 -3.84
CA TYR A 311 -7.74 27.78 -2.81
C TYR A 311 -7.94 29.27 -3.10
N ASN A 312 -6.88 30.09 -2.99
CA ASN A 312 -6.87 31.49 -3.44
C ASN A 312 -6.08 31.70 -4.73
N ALA A 313 -5.29 30.71 -5.17
CA ALA A 313 -4.57 30.78 -6.44
C ALA A 313 -5.54 30.77 -7.64
N GLN A 314 -5.10 31.33 -8.77
CA GLN A 314 -5.90 31.38 -10.01
C GLN A 314 -5.84 30.10 -10.84
N ALA A 315 -4.94 29.17 -10.51
CA ALA A 315 -4.63 28.01 -11.32
C ALA A 315 -4.37 26.75 -10.49
N ILE A 316 -4.64 25.58 -11.06
CA ILE A 316 -4.14 24.29 -10.57
C ILE A 316 -2.62 24.30 -10.71
N LEU A 317 -1.90 23.88 -9.67
CA LEU A 317 -0.45 23.67 -9.75
C LEU A 317 -0.17 22.22 -10.12
N ILE A 318 0.62 22.01 -11.16
CA ILE A 318 1.08 20.70 -11.61
C ILE A 318 2.59 20.63 -11.40
N VAL A 319 3.04 19.71 -10.56
CA VAL A 319 4.47 19.44 -10.35
C VAL A 319 4.81 18.15 -11.08
N ASP A 320 5.88 18.19 -11.86
CA ASP A 320 6.46 17.04 -12.52
C ASP A 320 7.72 16.59 -11.77
N PRO A 321 7.66 15.52 -10.97
CA PRO A 321 8.82 14.98 -10.26
C PRO A 321 9.98 14.56 -11.17
N ALA A 322 9.71 14.09 -12.38
CA ALA A 322 10.72 13.58 -13.30
C ALA A 322 11.52 14.72 -13.93
N MET A 323 10.84 15.82 -14.27
CA MET A 323 11.50 17.01 -14.81
C MET A 323 11.98 17.99 -13.73
N GLY A 324 11.48 17.87 -12.50
CA GLY A 324 11.75 18.84 -11.44
C GLY A 324 11.14 20.23 -11.73
N THR A 325 10.03 20.26 -12.47
CA THR A 325 9.39 21.51 -12.91
C THR A 325 7.98 21.66 -12.33
N ALA A 326 7.50 22.90 -12.33
CA ALA A 326 6.13 23.23 -11.96
C ALA A 326 5.47 24.01 -13.10
N THR A 327 4.27 23.60 -13.47
CA THR A 327 3.40 24.28 -14.45
C THR A 327 2.03 24.51 -13.83
N SER A 328 1.16 25.22 -14.55
CA SER A 328 -0.17 25.54 -14.03
C SER A 328 -1.24 25.52 -15.11
N VAL A 329 -2.47 25.20 -14.69
CA VAL A 329 -3.67 25.27 -15.54
C VAL A 329 -4.61 26.30 -14.96
N ASP A 330 -4.86 27.37 -15.72
CA ASP A 330 -5.75 28.45 -15.30
C ASP A 330 -7.19 27.95 -15.08
N VAL A 331 -7.82 28.42 -14.00
CA VAL A 331 -9.21 28.06 -13.67
C VAL A 331 -10.09 29.29 -13.45
N THR A 332 -9.64 30.47 -13.87
CA THR A 332 -10.36 31.72 -13.64
C THR A 332 -11.68 31.80 -14.40
N SER A 333 -11.80 31.06 -15.51
CA SER A 333 -13.05 30.88 -16.25
C SER A 333 -14.10 30.07 -15.49
N LEU A 334 -13.69 29.25 -14.51
CA LEU A 334 -14.58 28.47 -13.64
C LEU A 334 -14.91 29.20 -12.34
N GLU A 335 -13.90 29.78 -11.69
CA GLU A 335 -14.07 30.48 -10.42
C GLU A 335 -12.91 31.46 -10.15
N SER A 336 -13.25 32.73 -9.91
CA SER A 336 -12.28 33.82 -9.73
C SER A 336 -12.12 34.26 -8.27
N GLY A 337 -13.03 33.84 -7.39
CA GLY A 337 -13.02 34.18 -5.96
C GLY A 337 -11.86 33.55 -5.16
N SER A 338 -11.81 33.91 -3.88
CA SER A 338 -10.99 33.24 -2.85
C SER A 338 -11.74 32.05 -2.24
N GLY A 339 -11.02 31.15 -1.57
CA GLY A 339 -11.64 30.07 -0.81
C GLY A 339 -12.28 28.99 -1.67
N LYS A 340 -11.77 28.73 -2.87
CA LYS A 340 -12.52 28.00 -3.91
C LYS A 340 -12.77 26.53 -3.59
N TRP A 341 -11.73 25.72 -3.59
CA TRP A 341 -11.82 24.27 -3.36
C TRP A 341 -10.96 23.86 -2.16
N GLY A 342 -11.50 23.00 -1.29
CA GLY A 342 -10.87 22.64 0.00
C GLY A 342 -10.18 21.29 0.02
N PHE A 343 -10.54 20.37 -0.88
CA PHE A 343 -10.02 19.00 -0.92
C PHE A 343 -9.81 18.54 -2.35
N ALA A 344 -8.78 17.70 -2.55
CA ALA A 344 -8.37 17.16 -3.85
C ALA A 344 -8.37 15.63 -3.81
N ALA A 345 -8.85 15.00 -4.88
CA ALA A 345 -8.72 13.56 -5.09
C ALA A 345 -8.49 13.23 -6.56
N ALA A 346 -7.73 12.17 -6.83
CA ALA A 346 -7.66 11.56 -8.14
C ALA A 346 -8.70 10.43 -8.25
N ILE A 347 -9.61 10.51 -9.22
CA ILE A 347 -10.68 9.53 -9.42
C ILE A 347 -10.78 9.24 -10.91
N GLY A 348 -10.61 7.97 -11.31
CA GLY A 348 -10.74 7.56 -12.71
C GLY A 348 -9.80 8.32 -13.67
N GLY A 349 -8.57 8.61 -13.23
CA GLY A 349 -7.59 9.36 -14.04
C GLY A 349 -7.87 10.87 -14.15
N LYS A 350 -8.81 11.40 -13.36
CA LYS A 350 -9.13 12.83 -13.31
C LYS A 350 -8.87 13.40 -11.92
N LEU A 351 -8.45 14.66 -11.86
CA LEU A 351 -8.41 15.44 -10.63
C LEU A 351 -9.83 15.96 -10.33
N CYS A 352 -10.29 15.78 -9.10
CA CYS A 352 -11.54 16.30 -8.60
C CYS A 352 -11.30 17.23 -7.40
N GLY A 353 -11.88 18.43 -7.41
CA GLY A 353 -11.80 19.42 -6.33
C GLY A 353 -13.15 19.62 -5.64
N LEU A 354 -13.21 19.39 -4.32
CA LEU A 354 -14.43 19.65 -3.54
C LEU A 354 -14.66 21.15 -3.33
N PRO A 355 -15.87 21.66 -3.62
CA PRO A 355 -16.17 23.08 -3.48
C PRO A 355 -16.27 23.50 -2.02
N TRP A 356 -15.46 24.48 -1.65
CA TRP A 356 -15.54 25.17 -0.38
C TRP A 356 -16.46 26.39 -0.53
N ASP A 357 -16.00 27.43 -1.23
CA ASP A 357 -16.80 28.58 -1.64
C ASP A 357 -17.17 28.52 -3.13
N ALA A 358 -16.42 27.76 -3.95
CA ALA A 358 -16.64 27.65 -5.38
C ALA A 358 -18.01 27.04 -5.73
N SER A 359 -18.68 27.60 -6.73
CA SER A 359 -19.99 27.18 -7.21
C SER A 359 -20.03 25.82 -7.94
N ASN A 360 -18.88 25.15 -8.09
CA ASN A 360 -18.76 23.91 -8.86
C ASN A 360 -17.75 22.93 -8.25
N ILE A 361 -17.92 21.64 -8.55
CA ILE A 361 -16.87 20.63 -8.37
C ILE A 361 -15.88 20.79 -9.53
N LEU A 362 -14.62 21.06 -9.24
CA LEU A 362 -13.59 21.18 -10.27
C LEU A 362 -13.21 19.80 -10.78
N LEU A 363 -13.12 19.67 -12.10
CA LEU A 363 -12.63 18.49 -12.81
C LEU A 363 -11.52 18.88 -13.78
N HIS A 364 -10.45 18.10 -13.77
CA HIS A 364 -9.34 18.26 -14.70
C HIS A 364 -8.83 16.89 -15.16
N GLU A 365 -8.63 16.76 -16.47
CA GLU A 365 -8.04 15.57 -17.09
C GLU A 365 -6.67 15.93 -17.67
N PRO A 366 -5.60 15.17 -17.36
CA PRO A 366 -4.29 15.38 -17.94
C PRO A 366 -4.34 15.23 -19.47
N GLY A 367 -3.66 16.12 -20.20
CA GLY A 367 -3.48 15.96 -21.65
C GLY A 367 -2.47 14.85 -21.97
N GLU A 368 -2.66 14.14 -23.10
CA GLU A 368 -1.67 13.20 -23.62
C GLU A 368 -0.38 13.96 -24.02
N GLU A 369 0.78 13.50 -23.56
CA GLU A 369 2.06 14.06 -23.99
C GLU A 369 2.37 13.64 -25.43
N VAL A 370 2.20 14.56 -26.38
CA VAL A 370 2.75 14.40 -27.73
C VAL A 370 4.27 14.51 -27.64
N ARG A 371 4.99 13.39 -27.83
CA ARG A 371 6.45 13.37 -27.92
C ARG A 371 6.89 14.17 -29.15
N ALA A 372 7.39 15.38 -28.95
CA ALA A 372 8.05 16.15 -30.00
C ALA A 372 9.37 15.46 -30.36
N ALA A 373 9.42 14.84 -31.55
CA ALA A 373 10.67 14.36 -32.13
C ALA A 373 11.60 15.56 -32.34
N GLN A 374 12.80 15.50 -31.75
CA GLN A 374 13.89 16.40 -32.07
C GLN A 374 14.38 16.10 -33.49
N GLU A 375 13.87 16.81 -34.48
CA GLU A 375 14.51 16.92 -35.80
C GLU A 375 15.43 18.15 -35.81
N THR A 376 16.72 17.93 -35.62
CA THR A 376 17.74 18.80 -36.22
C THR A 376 18.20 18.14 -37.52
N SER A 377 17.67 18.61 -38.64
CA SER A 377 18.16 18.27 -39.98
C SER A 377 19.29 19.22 -40.39
N PRO A 378 20.26 18.71 -41.16
CA PRO A 378 20.73 19.44 -42.33
C PRO A 378 20.42 18.62 -43.59
N LYS A 379 19.47 19.11 -44.39
CA LYS A 379 19.28 18.70 -45.78
C LYS A 379 20.32 19.41 -46.64
N GLU A 380 21.20 18.64 -47.28
CA GLU A 380 21.69 18.96 -48.62
C GLU A 380 21.65 17.71 -49.48
N GLN A 381 21.16 17.91 -50.71
CA GLN A 381 21.34 17.15 -51.96
C GLN A 381 21.43 15.61 -51.81
N VAL A 382 20.50 14.82 -52.37
CA VAL A 382 20.35 14.65 -53.83
C VAL A 382 18.95 14.10 -54.13
N ARG A 383 18.20 14.80 -54.97
CA ARG A 383 17.11 14.20 -55.77
C ARG A 383 17.75 13.51 -56.96
N LYS A 384 17.43 12.22 -57.14
CA LYS A 384 17.07 11.53 -58.40
C LYS A 384 17.44 10.06 -58.29
N ASP A 385 16.44 9.18 -58.22
CA ASP A 385 16.13 8.25 -59.32
C ASP A 385 15.24 7.09 -58.86
N VAL A 386 14.16 6.93 -59.64
CA VAL A 386 13.51 5.68 -60.06
C VAL A 386 12.54 4.98 -59.10
N GLU A 387 11.30 5.04 -59.57
CA GLU A 387 10.10 4.23 -59.34
C GLU A 387 10.30 2.71 -59.14
N SER A 388 9.27 2.14 -58.51
CA SER A 388 8.80 0.74 -58.47
C SER A 388 9.30 -0.13 -57.32
N LEU A 389 8.37 -0.46 -56.40
CA LEU A 389 8.08 -1.76 -55.76
C LEU A 389 7.05 -1.58 -54.61
N PRO A 390 6.33 -2.64 -54.16
CA PRO A 390 4.86 -2.66 -54.07
C PRO A 390 4.27 -2.25 -52.72
N GLU A 391 2.94 -2.06 -52.72
CA GLU A 391 2.07 -1.82 -51.57
C GLU A 391 2.42 -2.73 -50.38
N GLU A 392 2.70 -2.09 -49.23
CA GLU A 392 2.76 -2.75 -47.92
C GLU A 392 1.35 -3.28 -47.55
N PRO A 393 1.25 -4.49 -46.99
CA PRO A 393 -0.05 -5.04 -46.59
C PRO A 393 -0.63 -4.21 -45.44
N GLU A 394 -1.95 -3.98 -45.52
CA GLU A 394 -2.74 -3.34 -44.47
C GLU A 394 -2.36 -3.90 -43.10
N MET A 395 -1.88 -3.00 -42.25
CA MET A 395 -1.54 -3.26 -40.87
C MET A 395 -2.82 -3.68 -40.12
N GLN A 396 -3.06 -4.98 -40.05
CA GLN A 396 -4.03 -5.55 -39.12
C GLN A 396 -3.69 -5.02 -37.73
N LYS A 397 -4.68 -4.41 -37.08
CA LYS A 397 -4.64 -4.14 -35.64
C LYS A 397 -4.26 -5.45 -34.96
N ALA A 398 -3.01 -5.56 -34.52
CA ALA A 398 -2.64 -6.55 -33.52
C ALA A 398 -3.46 -6.19 -32.28
N GLN A 399 -4.60 -6.87 -32.12
CA GLN A 399 -5.14 -7.12 -30.80
C GLN A 399 -3.99 -7.76 -30.03
N GLU A 400 -3.44 -7.06 -29.03
CA GLU A 400 -2.74 -7.74 -27.96
C GLU A 400 -3.79 -8.68 -27.35
N GLU A 401 -3.82 -9.93 -27.82
CA GLU A 401 -4.50 -11.01 -27.14
C GLU A 401 -3.89 -11.07 -25.74
N GLU A 402 -4.66 -10.74 -24.71
CA GLU A 402 -4.29 -11.10 -23.35
C GLU A 402 -4.06 -12.61 -23.34
N GLU A 403 -2.80 -13.05 -23.22
CA GLU A 403 -2.46 -14.48 -23.11
C GLU A 403 -3.36 -15.15 -22.07
N PRO A 404 -3.95 -16.33 -22.34
CA PRO A 404 -4.82 -17.01 -21.40
C PRO A 404 -4.04 -17.41 -20.15
N ARG A 405 -4.29 -16.69 -19.04
CA ARG A 405 -3.53 -16.78 -17.77
C ARG A 405 -3.76 -18.07 -16.97
N PHE A 406 -4.71 -18.90 -17.41
CA PHE A 406 -4.92 -20.29 -16.99
C PHE A 406 -5.01 -21.13 -18.26
N SER A 407 -3.88 -21.65 -18.74
CA SER A 407 -3.86 -22.52 -19.90
C SER A 407 -4.28 -23.95 -19.50
N GLY A 408 -5.59 -24.18 -19.42
CA GLY A 408 -6.17 -25.50 -19.14
C GLY A 408 -6.66 -25.69 -17.69
N THR A 409 -7.26 -26.85 -17.45
CA THR A 409 -7.76 -27.30 -16.14
C THR A 409 -6.91 -28.49 -15.70
N PRO A 410 -5.95 -28.32 -14.79
CA PRO A 410 -5.17 -29.42 -14.26
C PRO A 410 -6.08 -30.46 -13.58
N ASP A 411 -5.69 -31.72 -13.69
CA ASP A 411 -6.30 -32.84 -12.99
C ASP A 411 -5.20 -33.61 -12.29
N ILE A 412 -5.16 -33.50 -10.96
CA ILE A 412 -4.08 -34.02 -10.12
C ILE A 412 -4.47 -35.42 -9.64
N SER A 413 -3.52 -36.36 -9.57
CA SER A 413 -3.80 -37.72 -9.08
C SER A 413 -4.30 -37.73 -7.63
N LEU A 414 -5.24 -38.61 -7.32
CA LEU A 414 -5.68 -38.89 -5.94
C LEU A 414 -4.61 -39.62 -5.12
N GLU A 415 -3.58 -40.15 -5.78
CA GLU A 415 -2.54 -40.97 -5.15
C GLU A 415 -1.34 -40.16 -4.64
N LEU A 416 -1.33 -38.84 -4.86
CA LEU A 416 -0.26 -37.91 -4.43
C LEU A 416 -0.16 -37.68 -2.92
N GLY A 417 -1.13 -38.16 -2.14
CA GLY A 417 -1.21 -37.86 -0.71
C GLY A 417 -1.82 -36.48 -0.44
N GLU A 418 -2.52 -36.36 0.70
CA GLU A 418 -3.38 -35.20 0.98
C GLU A 418 -2.59 -33.89 1.11
N SER A 419 -1.38 -33.94 1.69
CA SER A 419 -0.53 -32.77 1.90
C SER A 419 -0.07 -32.16 0.58
N LEU A 420 0.43 -32.98 -0.36
CA LEU A 420 0.88 -32.52 -1.67
C LEU A 420 -0.28 -31.98 -2.53
N MET A 421 -1.46 -32.60 -2.44
CA MET A 421 -2.67 -32.06 -3.10
C MET A 421 -3.04 -30.67 -2.57
N GLN A 422 -3.01 -30.48 -1.24
CA GLN A 422 -3.25 -29.18 -0.63
C GLN A 422 -2.19 -28.13 -0.99
N ASP A 423 -0.93 -28.55 -1.19
CA ASP A 423 0.16 -27.65 -1.60
C ASP A 423 0.00 -27.20 -3.06
N PHE A 424 -0.52 -28.07 -3.92
CA PHE A 424 -0.92 -27.65 -5.27
C PHE A 424 -2.08 -26.66 -5.23
N VAL A 425 -3.09 -26.89 -4.37
CA VAL A 425 -4.17 -25.90 -4.20
C VAL A 425 -3.61 -24.56 -3.75
N ALA A 426 -2.62 -24.54 -2.85
CA ALA A 426 -1.95 -23.33 -2.43
C ALA A 426 -1.24 -22.61 -3.59
N SER A 427 -0.59 -23.33 -4.52
CA SER A 427 0.03 -22.72 -5.71
C SER A 427 -1.02 -22.11 -6.66
N TRP A 428 -2.11 -22.85 -6.89
CA TRP A 428 -3.22 -22.42 -7.75
C TRP A 428 -3.89 -21.15 -7.22
N LEU A 429 -4.17 -21.10 -5.92
CA LEU A 429 -4.74 -19.93 -5.26
C LEU A 429 -3.75 -18.75 -5.22
N SER A 430 -2.45 -19.04 -5.06
CA SER A 430 -1.39 -18.03 -5.09
C SER A 430 -1.24 -17.37 -6.47
N GLU A 431 -1.63 -18.03 -7.56
CA GLU A 431 -1.73 -17.40 -8.88
C GLU A 431 -3.05 -16.64 -8.98
N TRP A 432 -4.15 -17.25 -8.52
CA TRP A 432 -5.50 -16.67 -8.56
C TRP A 432 -5.61 -15.28 -7.94
N VAL A 433 -4.96 -15.08 -6.79
CA VAL A 433 -5.03 -13.81 -6.04
C VAL A 433 -4.48 -12.61 -6.85
N TYR A 434 -3.65 -12.83 -7.87
CA TYR A 434 -3.08 -11.73 -8.66
C TYR A 434 -4.11 -10.96 -9.48
N PHE A 435 -5.21 -11.60 -9.89
CA PHE A 435 -6.18 -11.03 -10.84
C PHE A 435 -7.63 -11.03 -10.33
N VAL A 436 -7.92 -11.59 -9.16
CA VAL A 436 -9.24 -11.45 -8.55
C VAL A 436 -9.57 -9.97 -8.28
N ASP A 437 -10.79 -9.55 -8.61
CA ASP A 437 -11.33 -8.23 -8.30
C ASP A 437 -11.83 -8.22 -6.84
N PRO A 438 -11.37 -7.30 -5.98
CA PRO A 438 -11.77 -7.27 -4.56
C PRO A 438 -13.22 -6.81 -4.34
N VAL A 439 -13.80 -6.03 -5.27
CA VAL A 439 -15.18 -5.49 -5.19
C VAL A 439 -16.18 -6.54 -5.68
N LYS A 440 -15.80 -7.30 -6.70
CA LYS A 440 -16.60 -8.41 -7.24
C LYS A 440 -15.71 -9.63 -7.46
N PRO A 441 -15.40 -10.41 -6.40
CA PRO A 441 -14.52 -11.56 -6.51
C PRO A 441 -15.01 -12.55 -7.55
N SER A 442 -14.19 -12.79 -8.58
CA SER A 442 -14.43 -13.86 -9.54
C SER A 442 -14.28 -15.22 -8.85
N ALA A 443 -14.96 -16.24 -9.38
CA ALA A 443 -14.76 -17.60 -8.92
C ALA A 443 -13.30 -18.04 -9.16
N VAL A 444 -12.79 -18.91 -8.28
CA VAL A 444 -11.50 -19.57 -8.50
C VAL A 444 -11.61 -20.46 -9.75
N PRO A 445 -10.66 -20.41 -10.70
CA PRO A 445 -10.65 -21.27 -11.87
C PRO A 445 -10.72 -22.76 -11.50
N LEU A 446 -11.41 -23.53 -12.34
CA LEU A 446 -11.62 -24.96 -12.13
C LEU A 446 -10.29 -25.69 -11.93
N LEU A 447 -10.24 -26.52 -10.89
CA LEU A 447 -9.17 -27.46 -10.59
C LEU A 447 -9.80 -28.83 -10.32
N LYS A 448 -9.19 -29.91 -10.82
CA LYS A 448 -9.66 -31.27 -10.58
C LYS A 448 -8.63 -32.09 -9.80
N VAL A 449 -9.15 -33.05 -9.05
CA VAL A 449 -8.37 -34.09 -8.40
C VAL A 449 -9.05 -35.43 -8.69
N GLY A 450 -8.34 -36.35 -9.36
CA GLY A 450 -8.87 -37.64 -9.79
C GLY A 450 -10.15 -37.53 -10.64
N GLY A 451 -10.24 -36.52 -11.50
CA GLY A 451 -11.40 -36.25 -12.35
C GLY A 451 -12.54 -35.47 -11.69
N GLU A 452 -12.53 -35.31 -10.36
CA GLU A 452 -13.57 -34.60 -9.62
C GLU A 452 -13.17 -33.14 -9.32
N PRO A 453 -14.11 -32.19 -9.39
CA PRO A 453 -13.82 -30.77 -9.17
C PRO A 453 -13.54 -30.46 -7.69
N VAL A 454 -12.50 -29.66 -7.43
CA VAL A 454 -12.26 -29.04 -6.12
C VAL A 454 -13.31 -27.96 -5.88
N LYS A 455 -13.96 -27.99 -4.72
CA LYS A 455 -14.99 -27.01 -4.35
C LYS A 455 -14.36 -25.84 -3.63
N PHE A 456 -14.28 -24.69 -4.29
CA PHE A 456 -13.80 -23.44 -3.70
C PHE A 456 -14.96 -22.58 -3.19
N GLN A 457 -14.76 -21.95 -2.04
CA GLN A 457 -15.61 -20.86 -1.55
C GLN A 457 -14.74 -19.67 -1.17
N VAL A 458 -14.90 -18.57 -1.90
CA VAL A 458 -14.22 -17.29 -1.59
C VAL A 458 -14.99 -16.62 -0.46
N LEU A 459 -14.35 -16.49 0.70
CA LEU A 459 -14.93 -15.86 1.88
C LEU A 459 -14.67 -14.35 1.89
N SER A 460 -13.46 -13.94 1.52
CA SER A 460 -13.08 -12.53 1.49
C SER A 460 -11.89 -12.28 0.55
N VAL A 461 -11.84 -11.10 -0.05
CA VAL A 461 -10.69 -10.56 -0.77
C VAL A 461 -10.49 -9.12 -0.34
N MET A 462 -9.29 -8.77 0.08
CA MET A 462 -8.96 -7.46 0.64
C MET A 462 -7.77 -6.85 -0.10
N ASP A 463 -7.95 -5.64 -0.62
CA ASP A 463 -6.86 -4.80 -1.10
C ASP A 463 -6.30 -3.96 0.05
N ASP A 464 -4.97 -3.88 0.11
CA ASP A 464 -4.17 -3.20 1.13
C ASP A 464 -4.60 -3.50 2.59
N PRO A 465 -4.75 -4.80 2.96
CA PRO A 465 -5.20 -5.18 4.30
C PRO A 465 -4.21 -4.76 5.39
N MET A 466 -3.00 -4.35 5.01
CA MET A 466 -1.87 -4.03 5.89
C MET A 466 -1.50 -2.52 5.85
N GLN A 467 -2.34 -1.63 5.30
CA GLN A 467 -2.17 -0.16 5.24
C GLN A 467 -0.72 0.36 5.20
N GLY A 468 -0.23 0.73 4.02
CA GLY A 468 1.16 1.21 3.83
C GLY A 468 2.13 0.14 3.31
N SER A 469 1.62 -1.08 3.07
CA SER A 469 2.30 -2.13 2.30
C SER A 469 1.36 -2.58 1.18
N PRO A 470 1.76 -2.45 -0.10
CA PRO A 470 0.92 -2.85 -1.24
C PRO A 470 0.78 -4.38 -1.23
N ALA A 471 -0.39 -4.86 -0.82
CA ALA A 471 -0.63 -6.28 -0.66
C ALA A 471 -2.11 -6.60 -0.84
N ARG A 472 -2.40 -7.86 -1.17
CA ARG A 472 -3.76 -8.39 -1.16
C ARG A 472 -3.80 -9.66 -0.34
N LEU A 473 -4.90 -9.83 0.40
CA LEU A 473 -5.20 -11.05 1.14
C LEU A 473 -6.50 -11.63 0.62
N ALA A 474 -6.49 -12.90 0.25
CA ALA A 474 -7.70 -13.66 0.00
C ALA A 474 -7.89 -14.76 1.05
N ILE A 475 -9.14 -14.96 1.47
CA ILE A 475 -9.57 -15.98 2.41
C ILE A 475 -10.50 -16.92 1.65
N VAL A 476 -10.09 -18.18 1.49
CA VAL A 476 -10.76 -19.16 0.63
C VAL A 476 -10.83 -20.50 1.34
N THR A 477 -11.96 -21.19 1.33
CA THR A 477 -11.99 -22.61 1.68
C THR A 477 -11.92 -23.45 0.41
N ALA A 478 -11.21 -24.58 0.46
CA ALA A 478 -11.20 -25.56 -0.61
C ALA A 478 -11.47 -26.95 -0.04
N ALA A 479 -12.44 -27.66 -0.62
CA ALA A 479 -12.72 -29.07 -0.31
C ALA A 479 -12.27 -29.94 -1.47
N LEU A 480 -11.25 -30.77 -1.24
CA LEU A 480 -10.84 -31.81 -2.18
C LEU A 480 -11.87 -32.95 -2.15
N PRO A 481 -12.01 -33.73 -3.24
CA PRO A 481 -12.88 -34.90 -3.28
C PRO A 481 -12.69 -35.82 -2.08
N LYS A 482 -13.79 -36.15 -1.38
CA LYS A 482 -13.83 -37.06 -0.21
C LYS A 482 -12.97 -36.62 0.99
N THR A 483 -12.57 -35.35 1.06
CA THR A 483 -11.84 -34.77 2.21
C THR A 483 -12.65 -33.69 2.90
N GLN A 484 -12.23 -33.29 4.11
CA GLN A 484 -12.75 -32.10 4.76
C GLN A 484 -12.22 -30.82 4.09
N ALA A 485 -13.01 -29.75 4.16
CA ALA A 485 -12.57 -28.45 3.67
C ALA A 485 -11.37 -27.93 4.49
N VAL A 486 -10.45 -27.26 3.79
CA VAL A 486 -9.28 -26.59 4.37
C VAL A 486 -9.42 -25.08 4.13
N LEU A 487 -9.09 -24.28 5.14
CA LEU A 487 -9.05 -22.82 5.02
C LEU A 487 -7.69 -22.37 4.50
N TYR A 488 -7.69 -21.47 3.52
CA TYR A 488 -6.51 -20.88 2.92
C TYR A 488 -6.50 -19.37 3.13
N LEU A 489 -5.38 -18.85 3.66
CA LEU A 489 -5.05 -17.43 3.70
C LEU A 489 -3.96 -17.17 2.67
N ILE A 490 -4.31 -16.45 1.61
CA ILE A 490 -3.45 -16.29 0.44
C ILE A 490 -2.98 -14.85 0.33
N PHE A 491 -1.68 -14.64 0.53
CA PHE A 491 -1.03 -13.35 0.42
C PHE A 491 -0.48 -13.12 -0.99
N LYS A 492 -0.75 -11.93 -1.52
CA LYS A 492 -0.10 -11.35 -2.69
C LYS A 492 0.71 -10.13 -2.25
N GLY A 493 1.96 -10.05 -2.68
CA GLY A 493 2.78 -8.83 -2.56
C GLY A 493 2.97 -8.11 -3.90
N SER A 494 3.58 -6.93 -3.90
CA SER A 494 4.17 -6.34 -5.11
C SER A 494 5.28 -7.22 -5.69
N SER A 495 5.64 -7.00 -6.95
CA SER A 495 6.63 -7.85 -7.62
C SER A 495 8.00 -7.79 -6.95
N PHE A 496 8.65 -8.95 -6.86
CA PHE A 496 9.98 -9.20 -6.30
C PHE A 496 11.00 -8.08 -6.58
N MET A 497 11.04 -7.60 -7.82
CA MET A 497 12.03 -6.63 -8.28
C MET A 497 11.74 -5.21 -7.82
N ASN A 498 10.47 -4.85 -7.63
CA ASN A 498 10.07 -3.56 -7.08
C ASN A 498 10.32 -3.52 -5.57
N ASP A 499 10.15 -4.63 -4.86
CA ASP A 499 10.46 -4.69 -3.43
C ASP A 499 11.96 -4.62 -3.15
N PHE A 500 12.77 -5.29 -3.97
CA PHE A 500 14.22 -5.25 -3.88
C PHE A 500 14.76 -3.82 -4.13
N VAL A 501 14.22 -3.14 -5.14
CA VAL A 501 14.80 -1.90 -5.68
C VAL A 501 14.14 -0.62 -5.15
N ALA A 502 12.84 -0.66 -4.85
CA ALA A 502 12.09 0.50 -4.39
C ALA A 502 11.81 0.47 -2.88
N ASN A 503 11.65 -0.71 -2.25
CA ASN A 503 11.30 -0.81 -0.84
C ASN A 503 12.48 -1.05 0.11
N ALA A 504 13.62 -1.58 -0.36
CA ALA A 504 14.93 -1.70 0.32
C ALA A 504 14.92 -1.95 1.84
N SER A 505 13.85 -2.55 2.38
CA SER A 505 13.63 -2.74 3.81
C SER A 505 14.04 -4.15 4.21
N VAL A 506 15.22 -4.56 3.73
CA VAL A 506 15.93 -5.80 4.11
C VAL A 506 16.45 -5.74 5.56
N GLY A 507 16.21 -4.63 6.26
CA GLY A 507 16.65 -4.42 7.62
C GLY A 507 16.11 -5.49 8.57
N PRO A 508 16.92 -5.97 9.52
CA PRO A 508 16.50 -6.87 10.57
C PRO A 508 15.63 -6.10 11.57
N ASP A 509 14.54 -6.72 12.03
CA ASP A 509 13.73 -6.25 13.15
C ASP A 509 13.80 -7.23 14.32
N TYR A 510 14.48 -6.80 15.38
CA TYR A 510 14.68 -7.55 16.62
C TYR A 510 13.54 -7.33 17.63
N THR A 511 12.71 -6.30 17.42
CA THR A 511 11.67 -5.86 18.36
C THR A 511 10.74 -6.97 18.84
N PRO A 512 10.20 -7.86 17.99
CA PRO A 512 9.26 -8.88 18.47
C PRO A 512 9.92 -9.90 19.40
N PHE A 513 11.20 -10.22 19.17
CA PHE A 513 11.95 -11.18 19.98
C PHE A 513 12.45 -10.57 21.30
N ASP A 514 12.93 -9.32 21.28
CA ASP A 514 13.32 -8.61 22.51
C ASP A 514 12.11 -8.43 23.42
N ALA A 515 10.96 -8.07 22.85
CA ALA A 515 9.72 -7.88 23.61
C ALA A 515 9.15 -9.17 24.22
N ALA A 516 9.23 -10.30 23.50
CA ALA A 516 8.65 -11.57 23.94
C ALA A 516 9.60 -12.38 24.83
N PHE A 517 10.91 -12.31 24.58
CA PHE A 517 11.89 -13.22 25.17
C PHE A 517 13.15 -12.52 25.71
N GLY A 518 13.30 -11.20 25.54
CA GLY A 518 14.56 -10.49 25.80
C GLY A 518 15.69 -10.87 24.84
N ASP A 519 15.35 -11.48 23.69
CA ASP A 519 16.31 -11.90 22.68
C ASP A 519 16.58 -10.78 21.67
N ARG A 520 17.84 -10.33 21.62
CA ARG A 520 18.32 -9.26 20.72
C ARG A 520 19.18 -9.77 19.58
N THR A 521 19.21 -11.08 19.40
CA THR A 521 20.04 -11.76 18.40
C THR A 521 19.21 -12.34 17.28
N THR A 522 18.00 -12.84 17.54
CA THR A 522 17.08 -13.27 16.47
C THR A 522 16.28 -12.11 15.92
N PHE A 523 16.09 -12.08 14.60
CA PHE A 523 15.28 -11.06 13.93
C PHE A 523 14.34 -11.65 12.88
N ILE A 524 13.33 -10.85 12.54
CA ILE A 524 12.45 -11.04 11.39
C ILE A 524 12.69 -9.89 10.41
N HIS A 525 12.43 -10.12 9.12
CA HIS A 525 12.46 -9.07 8.11
C HIS A 525 11.52 -7.91 8.49
N HIS A 526 12.06 -6.70 8.59
CA HIS A 526 11.35 -5.52 9.09
C HIS A 526 10.05 -5.24 8.32
N GLY A 527 10.10 -5.21 6.98
CA GLY A 527 8.92 -4.95 6.15
C GLY A 527 7.78 -5.97 6.35
N ALA A 528 8.10 -7.27 6.32
CA ALA A 528 7.13 -8.33 6.51
C ALA A 528 6.54 -8.35 7.93
N HIS A 529 7.37 -8.12 8.96
CA HIS A 529 6.89 -7.99 10.33
C HIS A 529 5.92 -6.82 10.48
N HIS A 530 6.26 -5.64 9.94
CA HIS A 530 5.40 -4.47 10.00
C HIS A 530 4.08 -4.67 9.24
N ALA A 531 4.13 -5.33 8.09
CA ALA A 531 2.95 -5.65 7.30
C ALA A 531 2.00 -6.57 8.09
N ILE A 532 2.51 -7.68 8.65
CA ILE A 532 1.70 -8.60 9.47
C ILE A 532 1.22 -7.94 10.78
N ALA A 533 2.02 -7.06 11.38
CA ALA A 533 1.56 -6.25 12.51
C ALA A 533 0.39 -5.34 12.10
N GLN A 534 0.42 -4.72 10.92
CA GLN A 534 -0.73 -3.95 10.40
C GLN A 534 -1.92 -4.86 10.10
N LEU A 535 -1.73 -6.06 9.55
CA LEU A 535 -2.80 -7.03 9.36
C LEU A 535 -3.50 -7.32 10.70
N ARG A 536 -2.70 -7.60 11.74
CA ARG A 536 -3.20 -7.92 13.08
C ARG A 536 -3.95 -6.74 13.69
N VAL A 537 -3.54 -5.53 13.37
CA VAL A 537 -4.26 -4.36 13.82
C VAL A 537 -5.56 -4.26 13.01
N GLN A 538 -5.47 -4.08 11.69
CA GLN A 538 -6.59 -3.70 10.82
C GLN A 538 -7.63 -4.80 10.58
N GLN A 539 -7.22 -6.05 10.42
CA GLN A 539 -8.07 -7.14 9.90
C GLN A 539 -8.27 -8.32 10.86
N TRP A 540 -7.65 -8.30 12.05
CA TRP A 540 -7.69 -9.46 12.95
C TRP A 540 -9.10 -9.84 13.40
N SER A 541 -9.96 -8.86 13.67
CA SER A 541 -11.35 -9.11 14.04
C SER A 541 -12.10 -9.85 12.92
N LEU A 542 -11.89 -9.46 11.67
CA LEU A 542 -12.48 -10.10 10.50
C LEU A 542 -11.92 -11.50 10.31
N LEU A 543 -10.60 -11.67 10.49
CA LEU A 543 -9.95 -12.97 10.43
C LEU A 543 -10.49 -13.91 11.51
N GLN A 544 -10.66 -13.44 12.75
CA GLN A 544 -11.24 -14.22 13.83
C GLN A 544 -12.68 -14.68 13.51
N GLU A 545 -13.50 -13.79 12.95
CA GLU A 545 -14.86 -14.15 12.51
C GLU A 545 -14.84 -15.25 11.43
N GLN A 546 -13.92 -15.18 10.46
CA GLN A 546 -13.78 -16.24 9.46
C GLN A 546 -13.26 -17.55 10.06
N LEU A 547 -12.32 -17.49 11.00
CA LEU A 547 -11.81 -18.67 11.70
C LEU A 547 -12.91 -19.39 12.49
N GLU A 548 -13.70 -18.64 13.26
CA GLU A 548 -14.83 -19.16 14.06
C GLU A 548 -15.92 -19.77 13.16
N ARG A 549 -16.24 -19.07 12.05
CA ARG A 549 -17.18 -19.57 11.05
C ARG A 549 -16.69 -20.89 10.45
N CYS A 550 -15.44 -20.95 10.00
CA CYS A 550 -14.87 -22.14 9.39
C CYS A 550 -14.81 -23.32 10.37
N GLU A 551 -14.44 -23.08 11.63
CA GLU A 551 -14.48 -24.11 12.67
C GLU A 551 -15.89 -24.68 12.86
N THR A 552 -16.91 -23.82 12.87
CA THR A 552 -18.32 -24.24 12.97
C THR A 552 -18.78 -25.03 11.75
N GLU A 553 -18.23 -24.72 10.58
CA GLU A 553 -18.46 -25.45 9.32
C GLU A 553 -17.63 -26.75 9.22
N GLY A 554 -16.86 -27.10 10.26
CA GLY A 554 -16.10 -28.34 10.36
C GLY A 554 -14.70 -28.31 9.71
N VAL A 555 -14.20 -27.12 9.37
CA VAL A 555 -12.81 -26.94 8.92
C VAL A 555 -11.86 -27.16 10.10
N GLN A 556 -10.84 -27.98 9.90
CA GLN A 556 -9.86 -28.33 10.94
C GLN A 556 -8.42 -27.89 10.62
N ARG A 557 -8.16 -27.46 9.39
CA ARG A 557 -6.82 -27.09 8.91
C ARG A 557 -6.81 -25.69 8.31
N LEU A 558 -5.71 -24.99 8.55
CA LEU A 558 -5.41 -23.67 7.99
C LEU A 558 -4.06 -23.71 7.27
N ILE A 559 -4.05 -23.25 6.02
CA ILE A 559 -2.85 -23.09 5.21
C ILE A 559 -2.67 -21.62 4.90
N VAL A 560 -1.50 -21.08 5.24
CA VAL A 560 -1.12 -19.71 4.91
C VAL A 560 -0.13 -19.76 3.75
N ALA A 561 -0.48 -19.18 2.61
CA ALA A 561 0.31 -19.33 1.41
C ALA A 561 0.54 -18.02 0.66
N GLY A 562 1.53 -18.05 -0.22
CA GLY A 562 1.80 -16.96 -1.14
C GLY A 562 3.06 -17.21 -1.97
N HIS A 563 3.17 -16.44 -3.04
CA HIS A 563 4.32 -16.46 -3.93
C HIS A 563 5.19 -15.22 -3.73
N SER A 564 6.51 -15.41 -3.73
CA SER A 564 7.50 -14.34 -3.61
C SER A 564 7.27 -13.50 -2.34
N LEU A 565 7.08 -12.18 -2.43
CA LEU A 565 6.73 -11.32 -1.29
C LEU A 565 5.48 -11.80 -0.54
N GLY A 566 4.48 -12.36 -1.24
CA GLY A 566 3.32 -12.96 -0.61
C GLY A 566 3.69 -14.15 0.29
N GLY A 567 4.64 -14.97 -0.15
CA GLY A 567 5.19 -16.06 0.67
C GLY A 567 5.93 -15.52 1.89
N GLN A 568 6.60 -14.37 1.78
CA GLN A 568 7.25 -13.71 2.90
C GLN A 568 6.26 -13.27 3.98
N TYR A 569 5.12 -12.72 3.57
CA TYR A 569 4.02 -12.41 4.48
C TYR A 569 3.43 -13.68 5.10
N ALA A 570 3.30 -14.76 4.34
CA ALA A 570 2.83 -16.04 4.87
C ALA A 570 3.77 -16.60 5.96
N LEU A 571 5.09 -16.54 5.74
CA LEU A 571 6.06 -16.90 6.77
C LEU A 571 5.98 -15.96 7.98
N ALA A 572 5.94 -14.64 7.77
CA ALA A 572 5.83 -13.67 8.86
C ALA A 572 4.55 -13.84 9.70
N PHE A 573 3.45 -14.30 9.08
CA PHE A 573 2.23 -14.67 9.77
C PHE A 573 2.46 -15.89 10.71
N MET A 574 3.28 -16.86 10.30
CA MET A 574 3.64 -17.99 11.16
C MET A 574 4.45 -17.55 12.39
N LEU A 575 5.30 -16.53 12.30
CA LEU A 575 5.91 -15.93 13.48
C LEU A 575 4.84 -15.38 14.43
N GLN A 576 3.80 -14.75 13.88
CA GLN A 576 2.74 -14.23 14.72
C GLN A 576 2.04 -15.35 15.51
N VAL A 577 1.77 -16.49 14.87
CA VAL A 577 1.23 -17.68 15.54
C VAL A 577 2.19 -18.19 16.63
N PHE A 578 3.49 -18.27 16.34
CA PHE A 578 4.52 -18.67 17.31
C PHE A 578 4.52 -17.77 18.55
N LEU A 579 4.53 -16.45 18.36
CA LEU A 579 4.55 -15.47 19.45
C LEU A 579 3.27 -15.52 20.29
N ASP A 580 2.11 -15.79 19.68
CA ASP A 580 0.84 -15.88 20.41
C ASP A 580 0.80 -17.15 21.28
N ASN A 581 1.36 -18.27 20.79
CA ASN A 581 1.53 -19.49 21.59
C ASN A 581 2.48 -19.25 22.78
N ALA A 582 3.59 -18.54 22.56
CA ALA A 582 4.58 -18.26 23.60
C ALA A 582 4.04 -17.36 24.72
N LYS A 583 3.10 -16.46 24.42
CA LYS A 583 2.49 -15.53 25.39
C LYS A 583 1.41 -16.19 26.26
N GLY A 584 1.09 -17.46 26.04
CA GLY A 584 0.03 -18.17 26.78
C GLY A 584 -1.37 -17.64 26.50
N ALA A 585 -1.56 -16.87 25.42
CA ALA A 585 -2.87 -16.39 25.02
C ALA A 585 -3.70 -17.55 24.43
N PRO A 586 -5.04 -17.54 24.55
CA PRO A 586 -5.88 -18.50 23.84
C PRO A 586 -5.70 -18.35 22.33
N VAL A 587 -5.04 -19.33 21.71
CA VAL A 587 -4.88 -19.40 20.25
C VAL A 587 -5.97 -20.29 19.67
N HIS A 588 -6.69 -19.75 18.69
CA HIS A 588 -7.75 -20.45 17.95
C HIS A 588 -7.25 -21.81 17.42
N PRO A 589 -8.03 -22.90 17.47
CA PRO A 589 -7.58 -24.23 17.05
C PRO A 589 -6.96 -24.26 15.65
N LEU A 590 -7.62 -23.63 14.67
CA LEU A 590 -7.08 -23.48 13.31
C LEU A 590 -5.71 -22.77 13.25
N LEU A 591 -5.46 -21.76 14.10
CA LEU A 591 -4.16 -21.09 14.14
C LEU A 591 -3.09 -21.99 14.78
N ARG A 592 -3.46 -22.80 15.77
CA ARG A 592 -2.54 -23.74 16.42
C ARG A 592 -2.03 -24.81 15.45
N GLU A 593 -2.90 -25.27 14.56
CA GLU A 593 -2.58 -26.26 13.52
C GLU A 593 -2.18 -25.64 12.17
N ALA A 594 -1.94 -24.33 12.14
CA ALA A 594 -1.58 -23.64 10.91
C ALA A 594 -0.25 -24.19 10.33
N ARG A 595 -0.23 -24.32 9.01
CA ARG A 595 0.97 -24.58 8.21
C ARG A 595 1.13 -23.50 7.15
N SER A 596 2.34 -23.34 6.62
CA SER A 596 2.60 -22.40 5.53
C SER A 596 3.21 -23.06 4.31
N VAL A 597 2.79 -22.60 3.12
CA VAL A 597 3.28 -23.05 1.82
C VAL A 597 3.70 -21.82 1.02
N ALA A 598 4.98 -21.69 0.72
CA ALA A 598 5.49 -20.57 -0.04
C ALA A 598 6.23 -21.02 -1.31
N PHE A 599 6.26 -20.13 -2.31
CA PHE A 599 6.91 -20.36 -3.60
C PHE A 599 7.96 -19.27 -3.83
N GLY A 600 9.20 -19.64 -4.18
CA GLY A 600 10.29 -18.70 -4.46
C GLY A 600 11.13 -18.29 -3.25
N ALA A 601 11.18 -19.12 -2.20
CA ALA A 601 11.87 -18.96 -0.91
C ALA A 601 12.03 -17.52 -0.38
N PRO A 602 11.06 -17.05 0.42
CA PRO A 602 11.10 -15.70 0.95
C PRO A 602 12.07 -15.53 2.13
N MET A 603 12.78 -14.39 2.17
CA MET A 603 13.57 -13.97 3.34
C MET A 603 12.66 -13.59 4.51
N CYS A 604 12.58 -14.41 5.55
CA CYS A 604 11.77 -14.03 6.70
C CYS A 604 12.58 -13.87 7.98
N TYR A 605 13.55 -14.76 8.23
CA TYR A 605 14.20 -14.89 9.53
C TYR A 605 15.72 -14.81 9.42
N GLY A 606 16.36 -14.37 10.48
CA GLY A 606 17.80 -14.33 10.58
C GLY A 606 18.27 -14.11 12.02
N ALA A 607 19.58 -14.10 12.20
CA ALA A 607 20.20 -13.80 13.47
C ALA A 607 21.38 -12.85 13.29
N ALA A 608 21.69 -12.08 14.33
CA ALA A 608 22.84 -11.19 14.35
C ALA A 608 24.13 -11.95 14.00
N GLU A 609 25.09 -11.26 13.39
CA GLU A 609 26.35 -11.86 12.95
C GLU A 609 27.04 -12.63 14.10
N GLY A 610 27.34 -13.91 13.84
CA GLY A 610 27.95 -14.82 14.83
C GLY A 610 26.97 -15.48 15.81
N PHE A 611 25.65 -15.31 15.62
CA PHE A 611 24.60 -15.96 16.41
C PHE A 611 23.72 -16.86 15.55
N ASP A 612 23.10 -17.86 16.19
CA ASP A 612 22.09 -18.70 15.60
C ASP A 612 20.68 -18.15 15.91
N VAL A 613 19.73 -18.42 15.00
CA VAL A 613 18.32 -18.21 15.30
C VAL A 613 17.91 -19.07 16.48
N ARG A 614 17.02 -18.54 17.34
CA ARG A 614 16.47 -19.33 18.45
C ARG A 614 15.98 -20.70 18.00
N LYS A 615 16.41 -21.72 18.73
CA LYS A 615 16.08 -23.12 18.45
C LYS A 615 14.57 -23.39 18.45
N ASP A 616 13.83 -22.81 19.39
CA ASP A 616 12.37 -23.00 19.48
C ASP A 616 11.61 -22.44 18.27
N LEU A 617 12.04 -21.28 17.75
CA LEU A 617 11.52 -20.73 16.50
C LEU A 617 11.91 -21.61 15.31
N ALA A 618 13.18 -22.00 15.21
CA ALA A 618 13.68 -22.84 14.12
C ALA A 618 12.91 -24.17 14.04
N ASP A 619 12.74 -24.86 15.18
CA ASP A 619 11.99 -26.10 15.27
C ASP A 619 10.51 -25.89 14.89
N PHE A 620 9.89 -24.79 15.34
CA PHE A 620 8.49 -24.45 14.99
C PHE A 620 8.29 -24.20 13.50
N ILE A 621 9.18 -23.44 12.87
CA ILE A 621 9.10 -23.09 11.44
C ILE A 621 9.40 -24.32 10.58
N GLN A 622 10.43 -25.11 10.91
CA GLN A 622 10.81 -26.33 10.18
C GLN A 622 9.67 -27.36 10.19
N GLN A 623 8.93 -27.49 11.29
CA GLN A 623 7.84 -28.47 11.39
C GLN A 623 6.57 -28.07 10.64
N ARG A 624 6.38 -26.80 10.31
CA ARG A 624 5.08 -26.25 9.88
C ARG A 624 5.13 -25.52 8.54
N THR A 625 6.30 -25.31 7.98
CA THR A 625 6.43 -24.49 6.77
C THR A 625 7.23 -25.20 5.71
N VAL A 626 6.72 -25.14 4.48
CA VAL A 626 7.38 -25.70 3.30
C VAL A 626 7.53 -24.63 2.24
N VAL A 627 8.67 -24.66 1.57
CA VAL A 627 9.04 -23.74 0.51
C VAL A 627 9.38 -24.51 -0.75
N TYR A 628 8.65 -24.23 -1.82
CA TYR A 628 8.93 -24.77 -3.14
C TYR A 628 9.89 -23.88 -3.91
N VAL A 629 10.81 -24.52 -4.63
CA VAL A 629 11.87 -23.87 -5.40
C VAL A 629 12.09 -24.60 -6.73
N ASN A 630 12.17 -23.86 -7.84
CA ASN A 630 12.57 -24.42 -9.13
C ASN A 630 14.10 -24.42 -9.30
N ALA A 631 14.61 -25.30 -10.17
CA ALA A 631 16.05 -25.47 -10.41
C ALA A 631 16.78 -24.18 -10.83
N GLY A 632 16.19 -23.42 -11.76
CA GLY A 632 16.74 -22.16 -12.23
C GLY A 632 16.25 -20.95 -11.46
N ASP A 633 15.40 -21.10 -10.44
CA ASP A 633 14.80 -19.95 -9.77
C ASP A 633 15.91 -19.07 -9.16
N PRO A 634 15.94 -17.77 -9.50
CA PRO A 634 16.88 -16.82 -8.90
C PRO A 634 16.49 -16.42 -7.47
N ALA A 635 15.20 -16.48 -7.12
CA ALA A 635 14.68 -15.96 -5.87
C ALA A 635 15.02 -16.79 -4.61
N PRO A 636 15.35 -18.09 -4.69
CA PRO A 636 15.57 -18.87 -3.50
C PRO A 636 17.02 -19.37 -3.50
N ARG A 637 17.88 -18.59 -2.85
CA ARG A 637 19.16 -19.03 -2.30
C ARG A 637 19.20 -18.41 -0.93
N LEU A 638 19.61 -19.15 0.09
CA LEU A 638 19.98 -18.55 1.37
C LEU A 638 20.69 -17.22 1.08
N TRP A 639 20.10 -16.07 1.43
CA TRP A 639 20.70 -14.78 1.07
C TRP A 639 22.06 -14.62 1.77
N SER A 640 22.24 -15.30 2.92
CA SER A 640 23.52 -15.59 3.56
C SER A 640 24.57 -16.24 2.64
N GLU A 641 24.13 -17.09 1.72
CA GLU A 641 24.99 -17.86 0.82
C GLU A 641 25.04 -17.26 -0.60
N MET A 642 24.17 -16.31 -0.93
CA MET A 642 24.11 -15.67 -2.24
C MET A 642 25.10 -14.52 -2.33
N ASP A 643 25.83 -14.41 -3.45
CA ASP A 643 26.46 -13.14 -3.80
C ASP A 643 25.36 -12.16 -4.24
N LEU A 644 24.83 -11.38 -3.28
CA LEU A 644 23.81 -10.37 -3.53
C LEU A 644 24.23 -9.37 -4.62
N GLN A 645 25.53 -9.08 -4.76
CA GLN A 645 25.99 -8.15 -5.79
C GLN A 645 25.92 -8.79 -7.18
N GLU A 646 26.35 -10.05 -7.33
CA GLU A 646 26.24 -10.78 -8.60
C GLU A 646 24.78 -10.95 -9.00
N PHE A 647 23.92 -11.29 -8.05
CA PHE A 647 22.48 -11.37 -8.27
C PHE A 647 21.90 -10.04 -8.78
N MET A 648 22.28 -8.93 -8.17
CA MET A 648 21.85 -7.60 -8.60
C MET A 648 22.32 -7.24 -10.00
N ARG A 649 23.54 -7.63 -10.37
CA ARG A 649 24.04 -7.46 -11.75
C ARG A 649 23.22 -8.30 -12.74
N TYR A 650 22.86 -9.53 -12.38
CA TYR A 650 21.95 -10.37 -13.17
C TYR A 650 20.58 -9.71 -13.36
N ALA A 651 19.94 -9.28 -12.28
CA ALA A 651 18.63 -8.64 -12.34
C ALA A 651 18.64 -7.38 -13.23
N VAL A 652 19.68 -6.54 -13.11
CA VAL A 652 19.88 -5.36 -13.96
C VAL A 652 20.03 -5.75 -15.43
N SER A 653 20.88 -6.74 -15.74
CA SER A 653 21.12 -7.19 -17.12
C SER A 653 19.85 -7.79 -17.74
N TRP A 654 19.13 -8.62 -17.00
CA TRP A 654 17.88 -9.22 -17.46
C TRP A 654 16.82 -8.14 -17.76
N LEU A 655 16.66 -7.17 -16.85
CA LEU A 655 15.80 -6.02 -17.04
C LEU A 655 16.14 -5.28 -18.34
N GLN A 656 17.41 -4.93 -18.54
CA GLN A 656 17.87 -4.21 -19.72
C GLN A 656 17.62 -4.98 -21.03
N GLN A 657 17.73 -6.31 -21.01
CA GLN A 657 17.47 -7.15 -22.19
C GLN A 657 15.98 -7.22 -22.56
N LYS A 658 15.08 -7.38 -21.58
CA LYS A 658 13.61 -7.45 -21.82
C LYS A 658 12.98 -6.07 -22.11
N VAL A 659 13.63 -4.97 -21.70
CA VAL A 659 13.27 -3.58 -22.05
C VAL A 659 13.48 -3.29 -23.55
N SER A 660 14.02 -4.21 -24.35
CA SER A 660 13.97 -4.11 -25.81
C SER A 660 12.55 -4.29 -26.39
N SER A 661 11.61 -4.88 -25.63
CA SER A 661 10.20 -4.97 -25.99
C SER A 661 9.44 -3.67 -25.63
N PHE A 662 8.61 -3.19 -26.56
CA PHE A 662 7.93 -1.89 -26.47
C PHE A 662 7.02 -1.76 -25.23
N SER A 663 6.35 -2.86 -24.83
CA SER A 663 5.38 -2.89 -23.73
C SER A 663 6.03 -2.79 -22.34
N MET A 664 7.23 -3.39 -22.14
CA MET A 664 7.95 -3.30 -20.85
C MET A 664 8.63 -1.95 -20.63
N ARG A 665 8.97 -1.20 -21.69
CA ARG A 665 9.48 0.18 -21.56
C ARG A 665 8.49 1.12 -20.88
N ILE A 666 7.20 0.93 -21.14
CA ILE A 666 6.13 1.76 -20.57
C ILE A 666 5.94 1.45 -19.08
N LEU A 667 6.01 0.17 -18.69
CA LEU A 667 5.96 -0.28 -17.30
C LEU A 667 7.18 0.18 -16.49
N ASP A 668 8.39 0.13 -17.06
CA ASP A 668 9.62 0.57 -16.39
C ASP A 668 9.67 2.12 -16.24
N TYR A 669 9.10 2.85 -17.19
CA TYR A 669 8.92 4.31 -17.10
C TYR A 669 7.91 4.71 -16.01
N ALA A 670 6.83 3.95 -15.83
CA ALA A 670 5.84 4.16 -14.76
C ALA A 670 6.37 3.85 -13.35
N ALA A 671 7.43 3.03 -13.23
CA ALA A 671 8.07 2.65 -11.98
C ALA A 671 9.38 3.42 -11.66
N GLY A 672 9.75 4.40 -12.48
CA GLY A 672 10.97 5.21 -12.30
C GLY A 672 12.27 4.47 -12.60
N GLY A 673 12.26 3.51 -13.53
CA GLY A 673 13.42 2.76 -14.00
C GLY A 673 13.98 1.81 -12.94
N LEU A 674 13.38 0.62 -12.80
CA LEU A 674 13.85 -0.43 -11.87
C LEU A 674 15.31 -0.79 -12.12
N ALA A 675 15.74 -0.85 -13.39
CA ALA A 675 17.14 -1.12 -13.73
C ALA A 675 18.08 -0.02 -13.25
N GLN A 676 17.66 1.25 -13.37
CA GLN A 676 18.46 2.40 -12.95
C GLN A 676 18.56 2.48 -11.43
N LYS A 677 17.45 2.33 -10.71
CA LYS A 677 17.44 2.30 -9.25
C LYS A 677 18.28 1.14 -8.69
N ALA A 678 18.24 -0.04 -9.32
CA ALA A 678 19.10 -1.17 -8.94
C ALA A 678 20.59 -0.84 -9.12
N GLN A 679 20.95 -0.14 -10.21
CA GLN A 679 22.32 0.36 -10.40
C GLN A 679 22.71 1.43 -9.39
N GLU A 680 21.80 2.32 -9.00
CA GLU A 680 22.03 3.35 -7.99
C GLU A 680 22.28 2.73 -6.63
N VAL A 681 21.49 1.72 -6.23
CA VAL A 681 21.69 0.94 -5.00
C VAL A 681 23.08 0.30 -4.99
N LEU A 682 23.51 -0.33 -6.10
CA LEU A 682 24.84 -0.94 -6.23
C LEU A 682 26.00 0.06 -6.08
N LYS A 683 25.77 1.34 -6.37
CA LYS A 683 26.79 2.41 -6.28
C LYS A 683 26.81 3.11 -4.93
N ARG A 684 25.90 2.77 -4.01
CA ARG A 684 25.83 3.42 -2.69
C ARG A 684 27.08 3.12 -1.86
N PRO A 685 27.74 4.15 -1.28
CA PRO A 685 28.93 3.94 -0.45
C PRO A 685 28.61 3.20 0.87
N ASP A 686 27.34 3.15 1.28
CA ASP A 686 26.84 2.55 2.51
C ASP A 686 26.15 1.19 2.29
N ILE A 687 26.17 0.64 1.07
CA ILE A 687 25.50 -0.62 0.69
C ILE A 687 25.91 -1.80 1.57
N GLU A 688 27.18 -1.85 1.97
CA GLU A 688 27.73 -2.89 2.84
C GLU A 688 26.99 -2.94 4.18
N LYS A 689 26.79 -1.78 4.79
CA LYS A 689 26.16 -1.65 6.10
C LYS A 689 24.65 -1.84 6.06
N HIS A 690 24.00 -1.38 4.99
CA HIS A 690 22.54 -1.30 4.93
C HIS A 690 21.86 -2.44 4.16
N LEU A 691 22.59 -3.17 3.31
CA LEU A 691 22.04 -4.23 2.48
C LEU A 691 22.84 -5.53 2.56
N LEU A 692 24.15 -5.48 2.31
CA LEU A 692 24.95 -6.71 2.15
C LEU A 692 25.17 -7.44 3.48
N ARG A 693 25.67 -6.77 4.53
CA ARG A 693 25.86 -7.40 5.85
C ARG A 693 24.55 -7.89 6.47
N PRO A 694 23.46 -7.09 6.51
CA PRO A 694 22.20 -7.58 7.05
C PRO A 694 21.59 -8.70 6.19
N GLY A 695 21.71 -8.60 4.85
CA GLY A 695 21.29 -9.65 3.92
C GLY A 695 22.01 -10.98 4.17
N ALA A 696 23.31 -10.92 4.52
CA ALA A 696 24.11 -12.09 4.83
C ALA A 696 23.71 -12.81 6.15
N CYS A 697 22.89 -12.16 6.98
CA CYS A 697 22.47 -12.68 8.28
C CYS A 697 21.12 -13.42 8.24
N TYR A 698 20.45 -13.48 7.08
CA TYR A 698 19.21 -14.25 6.91
C TYR A 698 19.48 -15.75 6.79
N VAL A 699 18.60 -16.56 7.37
CA VAL A 699 18.70 -18.02 7.31
C VAL A 699 17.39 -18.63 6.82
N HIS A 700 17.50 -19.82 6.24
CA HIS A 700 16.35 -20.62 5.83
C HIS A 700 15.98 -21.58 6.96
N LEU A 701 14.72 -21.56 7.37
CA LEU A 701 14.20 -22.39 8.47
C LEU A 701 13.04 -23.30 8.04
N SER A 702 12.59 -23.20 6.78
CA SER A 702 11.49 -24.01 6.27
C SER A 702 12.02 -25.29 5.65
N GLN A 703 11.16 -26.29 5.49
CA GLN A 703 11.49 -27.43 4.64
C GLN A 703 11.58 -26.98 3.18
N ILE A 704 12.60 -27.44 2.46
CA ILE A 704 12.75 -27.16 1.03
C ILE A 704 12.20 -28.31 0.20
N ARG A 705 11.43 -27.95 -0.84
CA ARG A 705 10.97 -28.85 -1.89
C ARG A 705 11.46 -28.38 -3.24
N VAL A 706 12.33 -29.18 -3.84
CA VAL A 706 13.00 -28.88 -5.10
C VAL A 706 12.21 -29.48 -6.25
N LEU A 707 11.75 -28.61 -7.15
CA LEU A 707 11.09 -28.96 -8.41
C LEU A 707 12.14 -29.02 -9.52
N ALA A 708 12.56 -30.25 -9.84
CA ALA A 708 13.59 -30.51 -10.84
C ALA A 708 13.55 -31.97 -11.30
N LYS A 709 13.94 -32.21 -12.55
CA LYS A 709 14.09 -33.57 -13.08
C LYS A 709 15.08 -34.40 -12.26
N ASP A 710 16.24 -33.84 -11.95
CA ASP A 710 17.30 -34.50 -11.18
C ASP A 710 17.54 -33.72 -9.88
N PHE A 711 17.79 -34.43 -8.78
CA PHE A 711 18.17 -33.77 -7.53
C PHE A 711 19.47 -32.99 -7.72
N PHE A 712 19.47 -31.78 -7.18
CA PHE A 712 20.68 -31.00 -7.00
C PHE A 712 20.75 -30.51 -5.56
N LEU A 713 21.96 -30.54 -5.01
CA LEU A 713 22.21 -30.00 -3.69
C LEU A 713 21.97 -28.49 -3.72
N TRP A 714 21.23 -28.01 -2.74
CA TRP A 714 20.97 -26.60 -2.52
C TRP A 714 22.29 -25.81 -2.39
N ARG A 715 22.63 -24.98 -3.39
CA ARG A 715 23.86 -24.17 -3.44
C ARG A 715 23.63 -22.86 -4.19
N PRO A 716 24.44 -21.81 -3.99
CA PRO A 716 24.37 -20.57 -4.77
C PRO A 716 24.52 -20.81 -6.29
N LEU A 717 23.77 -20.09 -7.13
CA LEU A 717 23.77 -20.28 -8.59
C LEU A 717 24.78 -19.28 -9.10
N SER A 718 25.63 -19.73 -10.02
CA SER A 718 26.30 -18.82 -10.93
C SER A 718 25.28 -18.11 -11.82
N TYR A 719 25.60 -16.90 -12.28
CA TYR A 719 24.87 -16.17 -13.32
C TYR A 719 24.34 -17.06 -14.47
N ALA A 720 25.15 -18.00 -14.96
CA ALA A 720 24.82 -18.86 -16.11
C ALA A 720 23.69 -19.88 -15.87
N ARG A 721 23.31 -20.12 -14.61
CA ARG A 721 22.29 -21.10 -14.23
C ARG A 721 20.97 -20.46 -13.79
N MET A 722 20.94 -19.14 -13.58
CA MET A 722 19.74 -18.40 -13.16
C MET A 722 18.77 -18.22 -14.33
N ASN A 723 17.49 -18.54 -14.10
CA ASN A 723 16.38 -18.38 -15.03
C ASN A 723 15.17 -17.78 -14.31
N ILE A 724 14.93 -16.49 -14.50
CA ILE A 724 13.80 -15.78 -13.88
C ILE A 724 12.43 -16.22 -14.40
N GLU A 725 12.34 -16.88 -15.56
CA GLU A 725 11.06 -17.42 -16.05
C GLU A 725 10.58 -18.58 -15.18
N ASP A 726 11.51 -19.31 -14.54
CA ASP A 726 11.21 -20.37 -13.57
C ASP A 726 10.64 -19.81 -12.25
N HIS A 727 10.73 -18.49 -12.01
CA HIS A 727 10.16 -17.86 -10.82
C HIS A 727 8.65 -17.63 -10.95
N SER A 728 8.10 -17.57 -12.16
CA SER A 728 6.67 -17.33 -12.35
C SER A 728 5.83 -18.49 -11.83
N LEU A 729 4.66 -18.20 -11.24
CA LEU A 729 3.69 -19.24 -10.88
C LEU A 729 3.12 -19.93 -12.13
N SER A 730 2.58 -19.15 -13.08
CA SER A 730 1.94 -19.70 -14.29
C SER A 730 2.91 -20.33 -15.28
N LYS A 731 4.15 -19.84 -15.38
CA LYS A 731 5.15 -20.34 -16.36
C LYS A 731 6.20 -21.28 -15.74
N GLY A 732 6.40 -21.22 -14.42
CA GLY A 732 7.40 -22.01 -13.69
C GLY A 732 6.78 -23.01 -12.73
N TYR A 733 6.28 -22.54 -11.58
CA TYR A 733 5.86 -23.41 -10.47
C TYR A 733 4.70 -24.35 -10.79
N ILE A 734 3.60 -23.85 -11.36
CA ILE A 734 2.42 -24.67 -11.65
C ILE A 734 2.75 -25.75 -12.69
N PRO A 735 3.37 -25.43 -13.85
CA PRO A 735 3.80 -26.46 -14.80
C PRO A 735 4.78 -27.47 -14.20
N ALA A 736 5.75 -27.01 -13.40
CA ALA A 736 6.74 -27.90 -12.76
C ALA A 736 6.08 -28.83 -11.73
N LEU A 737 5.11 -28.34 -10.96
CA LEU A 737 4.29 -29.16 -10.06
C LEU A 737 3.48 -30.20 -10.84
N CYS A 738 2.80 -29.79 -11.92
CA CYS A 738 2.08 -30.73 -12.80
C CYS A 738 3.01 -31.82 -13.32
N ALA A 739 4.21 -31.45 -13.80
CA ALA A 739 5.18 -32.40 -14.32
C ALA A 739 5.78 -33.31 -13.24
N ALA A 740 5.95 -32.83 -12.01
CA ALA A 740 6.44 -33.63 -10.89
C ALA A 740 5.36 -34.59 -10.35
N PHE A 741 4.09 -34.32 -10.63
CA PHE A 741 2.93 -35.07 -10.14
C PHE A 741 2.34 -36.01 -11.20
N ASP A 742 2.85 -35.96 -12.43
CA ASP A 742 2.47 -36.84 -13.53
C ASP A 742 3.52 -37.95 -13.70
N PRO A 743 3.16 -39.24 -13.50
CA PRO A 743 4.09 -40.36 -13.65
C PRO A 743 4.68 -40.53 -15.05
N VAL A 744 4.07 -39.92 -16.07
CA VAL A 744 4.52 -40.01 -17.47
C VAL A 744 5.37 -38.81 -17.87
N ALA A 745 5.43 -37.75 -17.04
CA ALA A 745 6.21 -36.55 -17.31
C ALA A 745 7.64 -36.67 -16.77
N ALA A 746 8.58 -35.98 -17.43
CA ALA A 746 10.00 -35.97 -17.04
C ALA A 746 10.32 -35.02 -15.87
N GLY A 747 9.38 -34.81 -14.95
CA GLY A 747 9.51 -33.95 -13.77
C GLY A 747 10.01 -34.71 -12.54
N GLY A 748 10.24 -33.98 -11.44
CA GLY A 748 10.64 -34.58 -10.17
C GLY A 748 10.43 -33.62 -9.00
N LEU A 749 10.09 -34.19 -7.83
CA LEU A 749 9.95 -33.49 -6.56
C LEU A 749 10.88 -34.12 -5.53
N TRP A 750 11.78 -33.32 -4.97
CA TRP A 750 12.80 -33.78 -4.04
C TRP A 750 12.73 -32.98 -2.74
N ASP A 751 13.08 -33.61 -1.62
CA ASP A 751 13.35 -32.90 -0.38
C ASP A 751 14.77 -32.30 -0.36
N GLU A 752 15.10 -31.60 0.73
CA GLU A 752 16.40 -30.98 0.97
C GLU A 752 17.58 -31.96 1.08
N ASN A 753 17.31 -33.25 1.31
CA ASN A 753 18.32 -34.31 1.43
C ASN A 753 18.49 -35.14 0.14
N GLY A 754 17.68 -34.87 -0.88
CA GLY A 754 17.69 -35.59 -2.16
C GLY A 754 16.85 -36.86 -2.16
N GLN A 755 15.93 -37.01 -1.22
CA GLN A 755 14.90 -38.03 -1.27
C GLN A 755 13.79 -37.57 -2.21
N MET A 756 13.40 -38.46 -3.13
CA MET A 756 12.26 -38.25 -4.02
C MET A 756 10.96 -38.34 -3.22
N LEU A 757 10.06 -37.37 -3.39
CA LEU A 757 8.81 -37.26 -2.64
C LEU A 757 7.59 -37.80 -3.39
N VAL A 758 7.74 -38.04 -4.69
CA VAL A 758 6.74 -38.66 -5.57
C VAL A 758 7.44 -39.75 -6.35
N ASP A 759 6.92 -40.98 -6.32
CA ASP A 759 7.52 -42.10 -7.05
C ASP A 759 7.28 -42.01 -8.58
N GLU A 760 7.94 -42.89 -9.35
CA GLU A 760 7.75 -42.97 -10.81
C GLU A 760 6.32 -43.37 -11.22
N ALA A 761 5.49 -43.84 -10.29
CA ALA A 761 4.08 -44.15 -10.49
C ALA A 761 3.15 -42.98 -10.09
N GLY A 762 3.71 -41.84 -9.65
CA GLY A 762 2.95 -40.65 -9.28
C GLY A 762 2.34 -40.72 -7.89
N HIS A 763 2.74 -41.70 -7.07
CA HIS A 763 2.30 -41.81 -5.69
C HIS A 763 3.14 -40.91 -4.78
N GLY A 764 2.49 -40.23 -3.83
CA GLY A 764 3.19 -39.52 -2.77
C GLY A 764 3.92 -40.49 -1.83
N LEU A 765 5.18 -40.22 -1.52
CA LEU A 765 6.01 -41.01 -0.61
C LEU A 765 6.03 -40.45 0.83
N LEU A 766 5.16 -39.47 1.12
CA LEU A 766 5.04 -38.74 2.39
C LEU A 766 3.78 -39.08 3.19
#